data_AF-A0A3M1B740-F1
#
_entry.id   AF-A0A3M1B740-F1
#
_cell.length_a   1.000
_cell.length_b   1.000
_cell.length_c   1.000
_cell.angle_alpha   90.00
_cell.angle_beta   90.00
_cell.angle_gamma   90.00
#
_symmetry.space_group_name_H-M   'P 1'
#
loop_
_entity.id
_entity.type
_entity.pdbx_description
1 polymer ?
#
loop_
_entity_poly.entity_id
_entity_poly.type
_entity_poly.pdbx_seq_one_letter_code
_entity_poly.pdbx_strand_id
1 'polypeptide(L)'
;MDSQDILGEKTSAAPSSPSDALDIFGDTPDFGDTAGLPPSSSPTSPSSATIPADADFGLEFEFDKIGKKPSRFSLKTILVIFVFLALLGGASFVGWESKKNLDFFKEGKKLFQRGKYQEALKYFEKIEGFSLLVNSRDLESYKKRAKFKKILQKADKLYLDSLSLEQADKIREILSEAEEMKENLDEEDQQELEIFLRKIELAQIRSEAESAKKTGLWSSAIAGFQKLLERATQILKELNQQGADLKEITPFRDLAKKSINQIKLEIISKIKQYREEANIRKDLQLWNQAVEESERLSKSFPDDEILKRKVEKLRKARDRFRVLYLVKSKIAADNYAEAYEEIQSYLKIYPRDMKVRSFYQNVKNELEDKAKKFYEKISKARSKLAFLKPLRTSLVARDFENALKQYNNLKDFSSPASRMEIDRKIHEIRFWKNIWYGNLALEKKEIIKALNYYRNAQNLIRGDTIAFKKVLKKKMDFAIRAFLERKLKELEKEKKYAQALRTLSIAKIYITDKKKQEILRKMARRLKLKEFQRQARENESKGQWQEAKNSYLKALEIAQTQRERSAIQQQIDLIERKKVQLKQYLTHKKRAEIYLAKEEYVKAIEELEEAKKTALLEKERLLVEKRIQKTKKLYRKKRLIKFRKLFKLALKQLHSSFPEKAIETAKKALQHCPVEEIKYQHKTKALLRRAERVRNMVYVPPGRFIMGTDSEDSEPWERPSYRPYLEGYYIDKYEVTNREYEEFLNYIRKLPNPHKYCHKLESQYFPEGKDHTPLYWDDMRYNQDEQPVVGVDWFDAYAYARWKNKHLPSEREWEKAARGSKGLKWPWGNVWNKNYLCHWTSGARKPAKVGSYPKGVSPYGCYDMAGNVWEWTGDEEFKAYPNAKVMDARLGEKYRVVRGGSWADYDEDPDLMEVDKKAGAMLFASPRLCETTYRFPLKPQSRSAKVGFRCALKFEKEIKLEE
;
A
#
# COMPACT_ATOMS: atom_id res chain seq x y z
N MET A 1 -19.77 -5.67 -50.59
CA MET A 1 -19.34 -4.37 -51.12
C MET A 1 -17.90 -4.06 -50.72
N ASP A 2 -16.83 -4.70 -51.19
CA ASP A 2 -16.55 -6.01 -51.85
C ASP A 2 -15.00 -6.20 -51.74
N SER A 3 -14.36 -7.38 -51.89
CA SER A 3 -14.75 -8.71 -52.39
C SER A 3 -13.80 -9.79 -51.83
N GLN A 4 -14.28 -11.05 -51.70
CA GLN A 4 -13.62 -12.35 -52.01
C GLN A 4 -12.24 -12.76 -51.37
N ASP A 5 -11.87 -14.05 -51.20
CA ASP A 5 -12.65 -15.30 -51.10
C ASP A 5 -11.88 -16.45 -50.40
N ILE A 6 -12.63 -17.25 -49.63
CA ILE A 6 -12.67 -18.74 -49.51
C ILE A 6 -11.40 -19.59 -49.27
N LEU A 7 -11.42 -20.31 -48.13
CA LEU A 7 -11.26 -21.79 -47.93
C LEU A 7 -11.53 -22.04 -46.42
N GLY A 8 -12.35 -22.97 -45.90
CA GLY A 8 -12.96 -24.21 -46.43
C GLY A 8 -12.15 -25.44 -45.97
N GLU A 9 -12.65 -26.49 -45.31
CA GLU A 9 -13.97 -26.93 -44.79
C GLU A 9 -13.73 -27.95 -43.62
N LYS A 10 -14.64 -28.46 -42.78
CA LYS A 10 -16.08 -28.28 -42.43
C LYS A 10 -16.16 -28.34 -40.87
N THR A 11 -17.10 -28.82 -40.03
CA THR A 11 -18.38 -29.62 -39.99
C THR A 11 -19.16 -29.15 -38.72
N SER A 12 -20.16 -29.86 -38.18
CA SER A 12 -21.58 -29.96 -38.57
C SER A 12 -22.37 -30.77 -37.50
N ALA A 13 -23.60 -30.33 -37.20
CA ALA A 13 -24.70 -31.05 -36.51
C ALA A 13 -24.67 -31.31 -34.98
N ALA A 14 -25.88 -31.27 -34.42
CA ALA A 14 -26.36 -31.79 -33.12
C ALA A 14 -27.46 -32.86 -33.44
N PRO A 15 -28.28 -33.45 -32.52
CA PRO A 15 -28.47 -33.21 -31.08
C PRO A 15 -28.61 -34.53 -30.24
N SER A 16 -29.44 -34.50 -29.19
CA SER A 16 -30.09 -35.62 -28.44
C SER A 16 -29.52 -36.04 -27.06
N SER A 17 -30.44 -36.51 -26.21
CA SER A 17 -30.24 -37.00 -24.83
C SER A 17 -31.42 -37.90 -24.41
N PRO A 18 -31.17 -39.06 -23.79
CA PRO A 18 -31.71 -39.40 -22.44
C PRO A 18 -30.57 -39.94 -21.53
N SER A 19 -30.48 -39.70 -20.21
CA SER A 19 -31.37 -39.93 -19.06
C SER A 19 -31.39 -41.38 -18.53
N ASP A 20 -30.89 -41.57 -17.29
CA ASP A 20 -31.23 -42.63 -16.31
C ASP A 20 -30.31 -42.46 -15.07
N ALA A 21 -30.67 -42.76 -13.81
CA ALA A 21 -31.97 -42.90 -13.13
C ALA A 21 -31.76 -42.92 -11.60
N LEU A 22 -32.87 -42.86 -10.82
CA LEU A 22 -33.04 -43.18 -9.38
C LEU A 22 -32.48 -42.20 -8.30
N ASP A 23 -33.16 -41.94 -7.16
CA ASP A 23 -34.62 -41.87 -6.90
C ASP A 23 -34.96 -41.31 -5.47
N ILE A 24 -36.26 -41.28 -5.14
CA ILE A 24 -36.93 -41.26 -3.82
C ILE A 24 -37.39 -39.89 -3.24
N PHE A 25 -38.68 -39.60 -3.48
CA PHE A 25 -39.77 -39.03 -2.62
C PHE A 25 -39.50 -37.89 -1.60
N GLY A 26 -40.43 -36.94 -1.36
CA GLY A 26 -41.77 -36.78 -1.97
C GLY A 26 -42.65 -35.68 -1.31
N ASP A 27 -43.80 -35.45 -1.96
CA ASP A 27 -45.09 -34.90 -1.49
C ASP A 27 -45.25 -33.43 -1.04
N THR A 28 -46.01 -32.69 -1.86
CA THR A 28 -46.91 -31.58 -1.47
C THR A 28 -48.36 -32.09 -1.35
N PRO A 29 -49.32 -31.24 -0.94
CA PRO A 29 -50.45 -31.03 -1.86
C PRO A 29 -51.00 -29.57 -1.91
N ASP A 30 -51.73 -29.28 -3.00
CA ASP A 30 -52.54 -28.06 -3.22
C ASP A 30 -53.87 -28.06 -2.44
N PHE A 31 -54.53 -26.89 -2.33
CA PHE A 31 -55.80 -26.57 -3.01
C PHE A 31 -56.51 -25.31 -2.46
N GLY A 32 -57.22 -24.58 -3.35
CA GLY A 32 -58.52 -23.98 -3.03
C GLY A 32 -58.65 -22.44 -3.02
N ASP A 33 -59.19 -21.87 -4.10
CA ASP A 33 -59.90 -20.57 -4.08
C ASP A 33 -61.32 -20.71 -3.52
N THR A 34 -61.85 -19.68 -2.85
CA THR A 34 -63.21 -19.11 -3.07
C THR A 34 -63.46 -17.88 -2.17
N ALA A 35 -64.47 -17.07 -2.49
CA ALA A 35 -64.70 -15.74 -1.90
C ALA A 35 -65.84 -15.68 -0.86
N GLY A 36 -65.79 -14.68 0.02
CA GLY A 36 -66.88 -14.34 0.96
C GLY A 36 -66.67 -13.00 1.69
N LEU A 37 -67.75 -12.23 1.87
CA LEU A 37 -67.85 -10.96 2.62
C LEU A 37 -69.22 -10.93 3.34
N PRO A 38 -69.49 -9.96 4.24
CA PRO A 38 -69.05 -9.87 5.64
C PRO A 38 -70.25 -10.02 6.61
N PRO A 39 -70.14 -9.69 7.91
CA PRO A 39 -70.65 -8.36 8.32
C PRO A 39 -69.90 -7.68 9.50
N SER A 40 -70.48 -6.55 9.94
CA SER A 40 -70.13 -5.61 11.03
C SER A 40 -69.86 -6.22 12.43
N SER A 41 -69.28 -5.53 13.42
CA SER A 41 -69.59 -4.16 13.88
C SER A 41 -68.55 -3.53 14.84
N SER A 42 -68.75 -2.23 15.16
CA SER A 42 -68.02 -1.45 16.19
C SER A 42 -69.01 -0.90 17.24
N PRO A 43 -68.54 -0.28 18.35
CA PRO A 43 -68.39 1.20 18.40
C PRO A 43 -67.14 1.63 19.25
N THR A 44 -66.84 2.90 19.58
CA THR A 44 -67.61 4.17 19.57
C THR A 44 -66.68 5.38 19.34
N SER A 45 -67.21 6.50 18.79
CA SER A 45 -66.60 7.84 18.79
C SER A 45 -67.49 8.85 19.55
N PRO A 46 -67.07 10.12 19.74
CA PRO A 46 -67.45 11.23 18.84
C PRO A 46 -66.22 12.06 18.36
N SER A 47 -66.12 12.55 17.11
CA SER A 47 -66.88 13.61 16.40
C SER A 47 -66.43 15.04 16.78
N SER A 48 -66.42 16.06 15.91
CA SER A 48 -66.93 16.19 14.52
C SER A 48 -66.20 17.27 13.68
N ALA A 49 -65.96 16.99 12.39
CA ALA A 49 -66.31 17.76 11.16
C ALA A 49 -65.90 19.28 11.00
N THR A 50 -65.77 19.87 9.80
CA THR A 50 -66.09 19.46 8.41
C THR A 50 -65.08 20.05 7.39
N ILE A 51 -65.03 19.54 6.16
CA ILE A 51 -64.24 20.04 5.00
C ILE A 51 -65.10 21.01 4.13
N PRO A 52 -64.51 21.86 3.25
CA PRO A 52 -64.33 21.47 1.83
C PRO A 52 -62.98 21.95 1.21
N ALA A 53 -62.81 21.76 -0.10
CA ALA A 53 -61.53 21.88 -0.82
C ALA A 53 -61.51 22.95 -1.94
N ASP A 54 -60.32 23.16 -2.50
CA ASP A 54 -59.96 23.73 -3.82
C ASP A 54 -60.49 25.13 -4.23
N ALA A 55 -59.60 26.14 -4.25
CA ALA A 55 -59.31 26.99 -5.44
C ALA A 55 -58.25 28.09 -5.17
N ASP A 56 -57.15 28.05 -5.94
CA ASP A 56 -56.44 29.13 -6.67
C ASP A 56 -56.11 30.53 -6.07
N PHE A 57 -55.06 31.16 -6.65
CA PHE A 57 -54.60 32.57 -6.52
C PHE A 57 -54.08 33.12 -5.16
N GLY A 58 -53.29 34.20 -5.26
CA GLY A 58 -53.21 35.26 -4.23
C GLY A 58 -51.94 35.33 -3.36
N LEU A 59 -50.86 35.95 -3.86
CA LEU A 59 -49.78 36.47 -2.99
C LEU A 59 -50.00 37.96 -2.69
N GLU A 60 -50.82 38.26 -1.68
CA GLU A 60 -50.87 39.58 -1.05
C GLU A 60 -50.66 39.46 0.47
N PHE A 61 -49.78 40.30 1.01
CA PHE A 61 -49.42 40.33 2.43
C PHE A 61 -50.13 41.49 3.15
N GLU A 62 -51.24 41.21 3.85
CA GLU A 62 -51.72 42.14 4.89
C GLU A 62 -50.99 41.87 6.21
N PHE A 63 -50.33 42.89 6.74
CA PHE A 63 -49.82 42.95 8.11
C PHE A 63 -50.50 44.10 8.85
N ASP A 64 -51.58 43.84 9.59
CA ASP A 64 -51.96 44.72 10.70
C ASP A 64 -52.62 43.98 11.89
N LYS A 65 -52.03 44.17 13.08
CA LYS A 65 -52.75 44.20 14.36
C LYS A 65 -51.92 44.94 15.42
N ILE A 66 -52.00 46.27 15.36
CA ILE A 66 -51.31 47.19 16.27
C ILE A 66 -51.61 46.95 17.76
N GLY A 67 -50.57 46.59 18.52
CA GLY A 67 -50.56 46.63 19.98
C GLY A 67 -50.30 48.04 20.54
N LYS A 68 -51.37 48.79 20.82
CA LYS A 68 -51.45 50.00 21.69
C LYS A 68 -50.34 51.07 21.58
N LYS A 69 -50.71 52.25 21.03
CA LYS A 69 -50.01 53.54 21.29
C LYS A 69 -50.22 53.94 22.77
N PRO A 70 -49.31 54.71 23.39
CA PRO A 70 -49.25 56.17 23.15
C PRO A 70 -47.85 56.63 22.67
N SER A 71 -47.69 57.79 22.02
CA SER A 71 -48.66 58.66 21.36
C SER A 71 -48.07 59.08 20.01
N ARG A 72 -48.86 59.11 18.93
CA ARG A 72 -48.40 59.84 17.73
C ARG A 72 -48.58 61.33 18.02
N PHE A 73 -47.47 62.05 18.16
CA PHE A 73 -47.46 63.48 17.88
C PHE A 73 -48.17 63.69 16.54
N SER A 74 -49.17 64.59 16.51
CA SER A 74 -49.88 64.87 15.26
C SER A 74 -48.90 65.44 14.23
N LEU A 75 -49.25 65.43 12.94
CA LEU A 75 -48.39 66.04 11.92
C LEU A 75 -48.13 67.53 12.24
N LYS A 76 -49.12 68.22 12.84
CA LYS A 76 -48.96 69.57 13.42
C LYS A 76 -48.01 69.60 14.63
N THR A 77 -47.98 68.58 15.49
CA THR A 77 -47.09 68.55 16.67
C THR A 77 -45.65 68.17 16.32
N ILE A 78 -45.45 67.30 15.33
CA ILE A 78 -44.11 67.07 14.74
C ILE A 78 -43.63 68.35 14.05
N LEU A 79 -44.51 69.04 13.31
CA LEU A 79 -44.19 70.33 12.71
C LEU A 79 -43.88 71.40 13.78
N VAL A 80 -44.63 71.45 14.89
CA VAL A 80 -44.32 72.34 16.03
C VAL A 80 -42.96 72.01 16.64
N ILE A 81 -42.60 70.73 16.84
CA ILE A 81 -41.25 70.36 17.29
C ILE A 81 -40.19 70.80 16.27
N PHE A 82 -40.44 70.63 14.97
CA PHE A 82 -39.54 71.11 13.91
C PHE A 82 -39.39 72.64 13.90
N VAL A 83 -40.48 73.38 14.12
CA VAL A 83 -40.49 74.86 14.19
C VAL A 83 -39.82 75.35 15.48
N PHE A 84 -40.06 74.72 16.62
CA PHE A 84 -39.41 75.06 17.89
C PHE A 84 -37.90 74.80 17.82
N LEU A 85 -37.49 73.68 17.22
CA LEU A 85 -36.09 73.40 16.92
C LEU A 85 -35.53 74.40 15.89
N ALA A 86 -36.27 74.82 14.88
CA ALA A 86 -35.79 75.79 13.89
C ALA A 86 -35.58 77.18 14.49
N LEU A 87 -36.53 77.65 15.31
CA LEU A 87 -36.46 78.94 16.00
C LEU A 87 -35.33 79.00 17.05
N LEU A 88 -34.90 77.85 17.58
CA LEU A 88 -33.74 77.72 18.47
C LEU A 88 -32.45 77.31 17.72
N GLY A 89 -32.42 77.32 16.39
CA GLY A 89 -31.29 76.87 15.54
C GLY A 89 -31.03 75.35 15.55
N GLY A 90 -31.63 74.62 16.47
CA GLY A 90 -31.51 73.17 16.65
C GLY A 90 -32.03 72.29 15.51
N ALA A 91 -32.90 72.76 14.62
CA ALA A 91 -33.39 71.93 13.50
C ALA A 91 -32.26 71.57 12.51
N SER A 92 -31.41 72.55 12.20
CA SER A 92 -30.18 72.36 11.41
C SER A 92 -29.24 71.37 12.10
N PHE A 93 -29.11 71.47 13.43
CA PHE A 93 -28.27 70.59 14.24
C PHE A 93 -28.80 69.14 14.30
N VAL A 94 -30.09 68.93 14.58
CA VAL A 94 -30.73 67.60 14.63
C VAL A 94 -30.73 66.92 13.25
N GLY A 95 -30.91 67.68 12.17
CA GLY A 95 -30.78 67.17 10.80
C GLY A 95 -29.35 66.77 10.44
N TRP A 96 -28.37 67.60 10.80
CA TRP A 96 -26.94 67.32 10.59
C TRP A 96 -26.47 66.10 11.39
N GLU A 97 -26.82 66.04 12.68
CA GLU A 97 -26.45 64.94 13.57
C GLU A 97 -27.15 63.63 13.15
N SER A 98 -28.43 63.67 12.73
CA SER A 98 -29.11 62.49 12.16
C SER A 98 -28.43 61.97 10.89
N LYS A 99 -27.94 62.87 10.01
CA LYS A 99 -27.21 62.49 8.78
C LYS A 99 -25.84 61.88 9.09
N LYS A 100 -25.08 62.53 9.97
CA LYS A 100 -23.78 62.06 10.51
C LYS A 100 -23.91 60.65 11.11
N ASN A 101 -24.94 60.43 11.94
CA ASN A 101 -25.25 59.13 12.53
C ASN A 101 -25.66 58.07 11.48
N LEU A 102 -26.42 58.45 10.44
CA LEU A 102 -26.72 57.56 9.32
C LEU A 102 -25.47 57.15 8.54
N ASP A 103 -24.54 58.07 8.30
CA ASP A 103 -23.33 57.79 7.53
C ASP A 103 -22.33 56.94 8.33
N PHE A 104 -22.23 57.13 9.66
CA PHE A 104 -21.57 56.17 10.55
C PHE A 104 -22.24 54.78 10.53
N PHE A 105 -23.57 54.71 10.51
CA PHE A 105 -24.29 53.43 10.48
C PHE A 105 -24.07 52.66 9.17
N LYS A 106 -24.01 53.37 8.03
CA LYS A 106 -23.67 52.78 6.71
C LYS A 106 -22.26 52.22 6.70
N GLU A 107 -21.26 52.98 7.15
CA GLU A 107 -19.88 52.49 7.14
C GLU A 107 -19.68 51.37 8.16
N GLY A 108 -20.34 51.44 9.34
CA GLY A 108 -20.41 50.33 10.29
C GLY A 108 -20.97 49.04 9.68
N LYS A 109 -22.08 49.12 8.94
CA LYS A 109 -22.64 47.96 8.20
C LYS A 109 -21.68 47.43 7.13
N LYS A 110 -21.04 48.31 6.36
CA LYS A 110 -20.04 47.98 5.34
C LYS A 110 -18.81 47.29 5.93
N LEU A 111 -18.35 47.74 7.11
CA LEU A 111 -17.26 47.10 7.87
C LEU A 111 -17.69 45.76 8.47
N PHE A 112 -18.91 45.63 8.98
CA PHE A 112 -19.49 44.39 9.49
C PHE A 112 -19.55 43.31 8.39
N GLN A 113 -20.09 43.67 7.20
CA GLN A 113 -20.13 42.81 6.02
C GLN A 113 -18.72 42.43 5.51
N ARG A 114 -17.72 43.30 5.69
CA ARG A 114 -16.30 43.03 5.39
C ARG A 114 -15.58 42.21 6.47
N GLY A 115 -16.27 41.72 7.51
CA GLY A 115 -15.69 40.92 8.59
C GLY A 115 -14.80 41.72 9.57
N LYS A 116 -14.83 43.05 9.51
CA LYS A 116 -14.04 43.98 10.35
C LYS A 116 -14.82 44.36 11.61
N TYR A 117 -15.26 43.36 12.38
CA TYR A 117 -16.25 43.55 13.45
C TYR A 117 -15.82 44.55 14.55
N GLN A 118 -14.53 44.60 14.90
CA GLN A 118 -14.00 45.59 15.86
C GLN A 118 -13.98 47.03 15.30
N GLU A 119 -13.85 47.21 13.99
CA GLU A 119 -13.97 48.53 13.37
C GLU A 119 -15.44 48.93 13.26
N ALA A 120 -16.30 48.00 12.81
CA ALA A 120 -17.75 48.19 12.74
C ALA A 120 -18.35 48.62 14.09
N LEU A 121 -17.95 47.95 15.19
CA LEU A 121 -18.38 48.27 16.53
C LEU A 121 -18.05 49.73 16.89
N LYS A 122 -16.83 50.21 16.61
CA LYS A 122 -16.43 51.62 16.83
C LYS A 122 -17.24 52.63 16.02
N TYR A 123 -17.78 52.25 14.86
CA TYR A 123 -18.69 53.11 14.09
C TYR A 123 -20.12 53.08 14.64
N PHE A 124 -20.56 51.96 15.21
CA PHE A 124 -21.86 51.88 15.91
C PHE A 124 -21.83 52.54 17.29
N GLU A 125 -20.70 52.49 18.00
CA GLU A 125 -20.47 53.14 19.30
C GLU A 125 -20.49 54.68 19.18
N LYS A 126 -19.99 55.23 18.06
CA LYS A 126 -20.04 56.68 17.75
C LYS A 126 -21.44 57.25 17.50
N ILE A 127 -22.47 56.41 17.44
CA ILE A 127 -23.85 56.85 17.20
C ILE A 127 -24.50 57.11 18.55
N GLU A 128 -24.39 58.37 18.97
CA GLU A 128 -24.96 58.90 20.21
C GLU A 128 -26.14 59.84 19.91
N GLY A 129 -27.00 60.03 20.91
CA GLY A 129 -28.17 60.93 20.82
C GLY A 129 -29.34 60.39 19.99
N PHE A 130 -30.27 61.29 19.65
CA PHE A 130 -31.48 60.98 18.90
C PHE A 130 -31.24 61.11 17.39
N SER A 131 -31.59 60.08 16.62
CA SER A 131 -31.52 60.09 15.15
C SER A 131 -32.87 59.73 14.54
N LEU A 132 -33.33 60.53 13.59
CA LEU A 132 -34.53 60.24 12.78
C LEU A 132 -34.27 59.23 11.66
N LEU A 133 -32.99 58.96 11.35
CA LEU A 133 -32.56 58.20 10.17
C LEU A 133 -31.94 56.83 10.49
N VAL A 134 -31.74 56.52 11.77
CA VAL A 134 -31.21 55.23 12.25
C VAL A 134 -32.15 54.67 13.30
N ASN A 135 -32.79 53.55 12.99
CA ASN A 135 -33.62 52.80 13.94
C ASN A 135 -32.76 52.29 15.10
N SER A 136 -33.09 52.69 16.34
CA SER A 136 -32.34 52.32 17.54
C SER A 136 -32.35 50.81 17.81
N ARG A 137 -33.42 50.08 17.43
CA ARG A 137 -33.47 48.62 17.54
C ARG A 137 -32.47 47.95 16.59
N ASP A 138 -32.36 48.45 15.35
CA ASP A 138 -31.41 47.92 14.38
C ASP A 138 -29.98 48.25 14.81
N LEU A 139 -29.72 49.46 15.32
CA LEU A 139 -28.41 49.86 15.83
C LEU A 139 -27.94 48.93 16.97
N GLU A 140 -28.79 48.68 17.97
CA GLU A 140 -28.43 47.78 19.07
C GLU A 140 -28.31 46.31 18.62
N SER A 141 -29.11 45.87 17.65
CA SER A 141 -28.92 44.56 17.00
C SER A 141 -27.54 44.46 16.34
N TYR A 142 -27.15 45.45 15.53
CA TYR A 142 -25.84 45.47 14.88
C TYR A 142 -24.66 45.63 15.87
N LYS A 143 -24.83 46.35 16.99
CA LYS A 143 -23.84 46.37 18.10
C LYS A 143 -23.69 44.98 18.74
N LYS A 144 -24.80 44.32 19.09
CA LYS A 144 -24.80 42.96 19.66
C LYS A 144 -24.16 41.96 18.70
N ARG A 145 -24.60 41.89 17.44
CA ARG A 145 -24.00 41.01 16.41
C ARG A 145 -22.52 41.34 16.18
N ALA A 146 -22.11 42.62 16.16
CA ALA A 146 -20.70 42.98 16.02
C ALA A 146 -19.83 42.56 17.22
N LYS A 147 -20.33 42.67 18.47
CA LYS A 147 -19.64 42.14 19.65
C LYS A 147 -19.53 40.61 19.57
N PHE A 148 -20.62 39.93 19.22
CA PHE A 148 -20.66 38.46 19.07
C PHE A 148 -19.70 37.95 17.99
N LYS A 149 -19.78 38.45 16.75
CA LYS A 149 -18.88 38.03 15.66
C LYS A 149 -17.41 38.35 15.95
N LYS A 150 -17.12 39.43 16.70
CA LYS A 150 -15.77 39.74 17.22
C LYS A 150 -15.28 38.69 18.22
N ILE A 151 -16.14 38.17 19.11
CA ILE A 151 -15.82 37.08 20.04
C ILE A 151 -15.55 35.79 19.27
N LEU A 152 -16.41 35.40 18.32
CA LEU A 152 -16.16 34.23 17.46
C LEU A 152 -14.87 34.39 16.63
N GLN A 153 -14.58 35.57 16.09
CA GLN A 153 -13.34 35.82 15.34
C GLN A 153 -12.07 35.72 16.24
N LYS A 154 -12.17 36.08 17.52
CA LYS A 154 -11.11 35.88 18.53
C LYS A 154 -10.93 34.38 18.83
N ALA A 155 -12.01 33.62 18.93
CA ALA A 155 -12.02 32.18 19.17
C ALA A 155 -11.49 31.37 17.95
N ASP A 156 -11.95 31.68 16.74
CA ASP A 156 -11.53 31.01 15.49
C ASP A 156 -10.03 31.22 15.21
N LYS A 157 -9.52 32.42 15.48
CA LYS A 157 -8.08 32.70 15.38
C LYS A 157 -7.24 31.77 16.29
N LEU A 158 -7.70 31.47 17.50
CA LEU A 158 -7.03 30.54 18.41
C LEU A 158 -7.23 29.07 18.03
N TYR A 159 -8.35 28.74 17.38
CA TYR A 159 -8.67 27.40 16.88
C TYR A 159 -7.77 27.00 15.69
N LEU A 160 -7.39 27.95 14.83
CA LEU A 160 -6.60 27.71 13.62
C LEU A 160 -5.14 27.29 13.87
N ASP A 161 -4.50 27.75 14.96
CA ASP A 161 -3.07 27.54 15.25
C ASP A 161 -2.74 26.15 15.88
N SER A 162 -3.61 25.16 15.63
CA SER A 162 -3.66 23.82 16.26
C SER A 162 -4.04 23.84 17.74
N LEU A 163 -4.84 22.85 18.16
CA LEU A 163 -5.66 22.97 19.37
C LEU A 163 -5.20 21.99 20.47
N SER A 164 -4.39 22.48 21.40
CA SER A 164 -4.09 21.80 22.68
C SER A 164 -5.27 21.91 23.65
N LEU A 165 -5.26 21.10 24.71
CA LEU A 165 -6.26 21.20 25.79
C LEU A 165 -6.29 22.60 26.42
N GLU A 166 -5.12 23.16 26.73
CA GLU A 166 -4.98 24.51 27.30
C GLU A 166 -5.56 25.61 26.38
N GLN A 167 -5.44 25.46 25.06
CA GLN A 167 -6.11 26.36 24.10
C GLN A 167 -7.62 26.13 24.04
N ALA A 168 -8.09 24.88 24.18
CA ALA A 168 -9.52 24.59 24.21
C ALA A 168 -10.22 25.29 25.38
N ASP A 169 -9.59 25.28 26.54
CA ASP A 169 -10.16 25.87 27.76
C ASP A 169 -10.13 27.40 27.69
N LYS A 170 -9.05 28.00 27.15
CA LYS A 170 -8.99 29.43 26.81
C LYS A 170 -10.01 29.84 25.75
N ILE A 171 -10.35 28.96 24.80
CA ILE A 171 -11.41 29.22 23.82
C ILE A 171 -12.80 29.13 24.48
N ARG A 172 -13.03 28.21 25.42
CA ARG A 172 -14.27 28.15 26.22
C ARG A 172 -14.46 29.42 27.07
N GLU A 173 -13.41 29.88 27.75
CA GLU A 173 -13.40 31.15 28.49
C GLU A 173 -13.76 32.36 27.61
N ILE A 174 -13.32 32.36 26.36
CA ILE A 174 -13.68 33.40 25.38
C ILE A 174 -15.14 33.29 24.92
N LEU A 175 -15.73 32.09 24.95
CA LEU A 175 -17.07 31.83 24.45
C LEU A 175 -18.17 31.93 25.50
N SER A 176 -17.87 31.94 26.80
CA SER A 176 -18.90 32.25 27.81
C SER A 176 -19.48 33.65 27.60
N GLU A 177 -18.67 34.64 27.20
CA GLU A 177 -19.14 35.96 26.75
C GLU A 177 -20.14 35.90 25.57
N ALA A 178 -20.10 34.85 24.76
CA ALA A 178 -21.01 34.63 23.63
C ALA A 178 -22.23 33.75 24.00
N GLU A 179 -22.07 32.80 24.92
CA GLU A 179 -23.16 31.99 25.48
C GLU A 179 -24.13 32.87 26.27
N GLU A 180 -23.64 33.80 27.09
CA GLU A 180 -24.45 34.83 27.77
C GLU A 180 -25.25 35.71 26.79
N MET A 181 -24.78 35.85 25.55
CA MET A 181 -25.46 36.63 24.51
C MET A 181 -26.49 35.81 23.72
N LYS A 182 -26.53 34.47 23.86
CA LYS A 182 -27.25 33.55 22.95
C LYS A 182 -28.73 33.89 22.78
N GLU A 183 -29.45 34.14 23.87
CA GLU A 183 -30.89 34.48 23.84
C GLU A 183 -31.20 35.83 23.15
N ASN A 184 -30.18 36.63 22.88
CA ASN A 184 -30.28 37.97 22.27
C ASN A 184 -29.76 38.02 20.82
N LEU A 185 -29.43 36.86 20.23
CA LEU A 185 -28.98 36.72 18.84
C LEU A 185 -30.09 36.18 17.95
N ASP A 186 -29.99 36.41 16.63
CA ASP A 186 -30.86 35.76 15.65
C ASP A 186 -30.46 34.29 15.41
N GLU A 187 -31.36 33.52 14.78
CA GLU A 187 -31.22 32.07 14.62
C GLU A 187 -29.94 31.67 13.86
N GLU A 188 -29.50 32.50 12.90
CA GLU A 188 -28.24 32.35 12.16
C GLU A 188 -27.02 32.44 13.09
N ASP A 189 -26.95 33.50 13.91
CA ASP A 189 -25.85 33.70 14.86
C ASP A 189 -25.89 32.68 16.01
N GLN A 190 -27.08 32.27 16.47
CA GLN A 190 -27.22 31.18 17.44
C GLN A 190 -26.75 29.83 16.88
N GLN A 191 -27.07 29.51 15.62
CA GLN A 191 -26.62 28.27 14.99
C GLN A 191 -25.10 28.28 14.73
N GLU A 192 -24.52 29.43 14.38
CA GLU A 192 -23.06 29.58 14.25
C GLU A 192 -22.33 29.34 15.59
N LEU A 193 -22.85 29.90 16.70
CA LEU A 193 -22.32 29.66 18.04
C LEU A 193 -22.39 28.17 18.42
N GLU A 194 -23.55 27.55 18.22
CA GLU A 194 -23.76 26.12 18.50
C GLU A 194 -22.77 25.26 17.70
N ILE A 195 -22.64 25.49 16.39
CA ILE A 195 -21.64 24.82 15.53
C ILE A 195 -20.21 25.02 16.05
N PHE A 196 -19.86 26.23 16.51
CA PHE A 196 -18.52 26.52 17.01
C PHE A 196 -18.21 25.80 18.33
N LEU A 197 -19.15 25.79 19.28
CA LEU A 197 -19.05 25.04 20.53
C LEU A 197 -18.88 23.53 20.28
N ARG A 198 -19.64 22.97 19.32
CA ARG A 198 -19.49 21.55 18.92
C ARG A 198 -18.13 21.25 18.27
N LYS A 199 -17.51 22.17 17.52
CA LYS A 199 -16.14 21.98 17.01
C LYS A 199 -15.12 21.82 18.15
N ILE A 200 -15.27 22.55 19.25
CA ILE A 200 -14.36 22.48 20.42
C ILE A 200 -14.57 21.20 21.20
N GLU A 201 -15.82 20.80 21.45
CA GLU A 201 -16.18 19.52 22.08
C GLU A 201 -15.48 18.35 21.35
N LEU A 202 -15.57 18.33 20.02
CA LEU A 202 -14.89 17.32 19.18
C LEU A 202 -13.35 17.48 19.18
N ALA A 203 -12.83 18.70 19.24
CA ALA A 203 -11.37 18.93 19.27
C ALA A 203 -10.73 18.49 20.60
N GLN A 204 -11.39 18.68 21.75
CA GLN A 204 -10.92 18.21 23.06
C GLN A 204 -10.86 16.68 23.11
N ILE A 205 -11.96 15.99 22.74
CA ILE A 205 -12.02 14.52 22.70
C ILE A 205 -10.93 13.94 21.78
N ARG A 206 -10.64 14.61 20.66
CA ARG A 206 -9.51 14.25 19.79
C ARG A 206 -8.16 14.46 20.46
N SER A 207 -7.96 15.55 21.18
CA SER A 207 -6.70 15.89 21.86
C SER A 207 -6.37 14.89 22.96
N GLU A 208 -7.38 14.52 23.77
CA GLU A 208 -7.32 13.40 24.72
C GLU A 208 -6.91 12.09 24.04
N ALA A 209 -7.58 11.73 22.94
CA ALA A 209 -7.35 10.49 22.21
C ALA A 209 -5.93 10.40 21.60
N GLU A 210 -5.42 11.49 21.02
CA GLU A 210 -4.05 11.55 20.49
C GLU A 210 -2.99 11.58 21.62
N SER A 211 -3.31 12.17 22.78
CA SER A 211 -2.45 12.12 23.97
C SER A 211 -2.32 10.69 24.50
N ALA A 212 -3.46 10.01 24.71
CA ALA A 212 -3.52 8.60 25.08
C ALA A 212 -2.84 7.69 24.03
N LYS A 213 -2.92 8.03 22.74
CA LYS A 213 -2.19 7.32 21.68
C LYS A 213 -0.67 7.47 21.85
N LYS A 214 -0.18 8.69 22.08
CA LYS A 214 1.27 8.98 22.28
C LYS A 214 1.83 8.27 23.51
N THR A 215 1.07 8.19 24.62
CA THR A 215 1.48 7.49 25.85
C THR A 215 1.30 5.97 25.79
N GLY A 216 0.73 5.43 24.70
CA GLY A 216 0.51 4.00 24.52
C GLY A 216 -0.70 3.44 25.28
N LEU A 217 -1.58 4.30 25.79
CA LEU A 217 -2.85 3.95 26.44
C LEU A 217 -3.95 3.68 25.40
N TRP A 218 -3.72 2.67 24.55
CA TRP A 218 -4.54 2.38 23.36
C TRP A 218 -6.05 2.25 23.64
N SER A 219 -6.46 1.70 24.78
CA SER A 219 -7.87 1.60 25.17
C SER A 219 -8.53 2.97 25.38
N SER A 220 -7.82 3.90 26.03
CA SER A 220 -8.28 5.28 26.22
C SER A 220 -8.30 6.04 24.88
N ALA A 221 -7.27 5.86 24.04
CA ALA A 221 -7.23 6.44 22.70
C ALA A 221 -8.40 5.98 21.83
N ILE A 222 -8.72 4.67 21.85
CA ILE A 222 -9.83 4.08 21.10
C ILE A 222 -11.17 4.60 21.63
N ALA A 223 -11.40 4.63 22.95
CA ALA A 223 -12.61 5.16 23.54
C ALA A 223 -12.84 6.65 23.19
N GLY A 224 -11.78 7.46 23.21
CA GLY A 224 -11.84 8.86 22.77
C GLY A 224 -12.22 8.98 21.29
N PHE A 225 -11.58 8.22 20.38
CA PHE A 225 -11.95 8.25 18.97
C PHE A 225 -13.35 7.66 18.67
N GLN A 226 -13.87 6.75 19.50
CA GLN A 226 -15.27 6.27 19.41
C GLN A 226 -16.25 7.36 19.83
N LYS A 227 -16.06 7.97 21.01
CA LYS A 227 -16.85 9.12 21.50
C LYS A 227 -16.85 10.27 20.47
N LEU A 228 -15.71 10.54 19.83
CA LEU A 228 -15.56 11.51 18.74
C LEU A 228 -16.43 11.14 17.52
N LEU A 229 -16.40 9.88 17.09
CA LEU A 229 -17.16 9.37 15.95
C LEU A 229 -18.67 9.40 16.20
N GLU A 230 -19.10 8.96 17.38
CA GLU A 230 -20.48 8.95 17.83
C GLU A 230 -21.02 10.38 17.91
N ARG A 231 -20.33 11.28 18.64
CA ARG A 231 -20.77 12.66 18.81
C ARG A 231 -20.78 13.44 17.49
N ALA A 232 -19.76 13.31 16.66
CA ALA A 232 -19.75 13.94 15.32
C ALA A 232 -20.88 13.39 14.42
N THR A 233 -21.23 12.11 14.53
CA THR A 233 -22.35 11.53 13.75
C THR A 233 -23.70 12.03 14.26
N GLN A 234 -23.86 12.18 15.58
CA GLN A 234 -25.07 12.75 16.19
C GLN A 234 -25.26 14.23 15.82
N ILE A 235 -24.21 15.06 15.92
CA ILE A 235 -24.27 16.48 15.53
C ILE A 235 -24.60 16.64 14.04
N LEU A 236 -24.03 15.80 13.17
CA LEU A 236 -24.36 15.78 11.74
C LEU A 236 -25.80 15.36 11.46
N LYS A 237 -26.46 14.61 12.36
CA LYS A 237 -27.89 14.29 12.27
C LYS A 237 -28.74 15.48 12.74
N GLU A 238 -28.41 16.04 13.89
CA GLU A 238 -29.07 17.21 14.51
C GLU A 238 -29.10 18.40 13.53
N LEU A 239 -27.95 18.77 12.96
CA LEU A 239 -27.84 19.89 12.01
C LEU A 239 -28.45 19.60 10.62
N ASN A 240 -28.49 18.34 10.18
CA ASN A 240 -29.17 17.97 8.92
C ASN A 240 -30.69 18.10 9.03
N GLN A 241 -31.25 17.89 10.23
CA GLN A 241 -32.67 18.16 10.51
C GLN A 241 -32.98 19.67 10.55
N GLN A 242 -31.95 20.52 10.67
CA GLN A 242 -32.04 22.00 10.65
C GLN A 242 -31.55 22.61 9.32
N GLY A 243 -31.28 21.82 8.28
CA GLY A 243 -30.93 22.31 6.94
C GLY A 243 -29.52 22.92 6.75
N ALA A 244 -28.63 22.84 7.74
CA ALA A 244 -27.33 23.51 7.70
C ALA A 244 -26.28 22.82 6.77
N ASP A 245 -25.30 23.60 6.27
CA ASP A 245 -24.24 23.06 5.38
C ASP A 245 -23.17 22.26 6.16
N LEU A 246 -23.31 20.93 6.14
CA LEU A 246 -22.55 19.96 6.94
C LEU A 246 -21.05 19.83 6.63
N LYS A 247 -20.50 20.64 5.70
CA LYS A 247 -19.11 20.54 5.22
C LYS A 247 -18.05 20.73 6.32
N GLU A 248 -18.36 21.45 7.39
CA GLU A 248 -17.37 21.82 8.42
C GLU A 248 -17.14 20.76 9.50
N ILE A 249 -18.16 19.96 9.82
CA ILE A 249 -18.08 18.92 10.87
C ILE A 249 -17.73 17.53 10.28
N THR A 250 -18.08 17.30 9.01
CA THR A 250 -17.72 16.07 8.28
C THR A 250 -16.24 15.64 8.42
N PRO A 251 -15.23 16.56 8.36
CA PRO A 251 -13.82 16.23 8.58
C PRO A 251 -13.53 15.54 9.92
N PHE A 252 -14.21 15.89 11.01
CA PHE A 252 -14.01 15.26 12.32
C PHE A 252 -14.46 13.79 12.32
N ARG A 253 -15.66 13.53 11.78
CA ARG A 253 -16.24 12.17 11.70
C ARG A 253 -15.35 11.25 10.87
N ASP A 254 -14.88 11.72 9.72
CA ASP A 254 -14.09 10.89 8.81
C ASP A 254 -12.62 10.77 9.25
N LEU A 255 -12.09 11.76 9.98
CA LEU A 255 -10.84 11.62 10.74
C LEU A 255 -10.96 10.55 11.83
N ALA A 256 -12.04 10.54 12.62
CA ALA A 256 -12.25 9.55 13.68
C ALA A 256 -12.25 8.12 13.10
N LYS A 257 -13.01 7.87 12.01
CA LYS A 257 -13.00 6.60 11.28
C LYS A 257 -11.59 6.21 10.80
N LYS A 258 -10.83 7.17 10.28
CA LYS A 258 -9.46 6.96 9.79
C LYS A 258 -8.49 6.62 10.94
N SER A 259 -8.57 7.33 12.07
CA SER A 259 -7.74 7.08 13.25
C SER A 259 -8.02 5.71 13.88
N ILE A 260 -9.30 5.33 14.03
CA ILE A 260 -9.68 3.98 14.50
C ILE A 260 -9.10 2.90 13.58
N ASN A 261 -9.25 3.04 12.26
CA ASN A 261 -8.70 2.09 11.29
C ASN A 261 -7.17 2.04 11.31
N GLN A 262 -6.50 3.18 11.51
CA GLN A 262 -5.04 3.22 11.68
C GLN A 262 -4.60 2.50 12.96
N ILE A 263 -5.27 2.72 14.10
CA ILE A 263 -4.97 2.02 15.36
C ILE A 263 -5.18 0.50 15.21
N LYS A 264 -6.25 0.06 14.53
CA LYS A 264 -6.45 -1.36 14.19
C LYS A 264 -5.28 -1.92 13.39
N LEU A 265 -4.77 -1.19 12.39
CA LEU A 265 -3.61 -1.61 11.58
C LEU A 265 -2.30 -1.63 12.39
N GLU A 266 -2.08 -0.66 13.28
CA GLU A 266 -0.93 -0.60 14.19
C GLU A 266 -0.94 -1.81 15.15
N ILE A 267 -2.08 -2.12 15.77
CA ILE A 267 -2.29 -3.33 16.59
C ILE A 267 -2.04 -4.62 15.78
N ILE A 268 -2.63 -4.73 14.58
CA ILE A 268 -2.42 -5.86 13.67
C ILE A 268 -0.94 -6.07 13.32
N SER A 269 -0.18 -4.97 13.16
CA SER A 269 1.26 -5.01 12.91
C SER A 269 2.03 -5.48 14.15
N LYS A 270 1.68 -4.99 15.34
CA LYS A 270 2.32 -5.36 16.62
C LYS A 270 2.09 -6.83 16.98
N ILE A 271 0.85 -7.33 16.82
CA ILE A 271 0.50 -8.77 16.93
C ILE A 271 1.36 -9.63 15.96
N LYS A 272 1.61 -9.13 14.74
CA LYS A 272 2.46 -9.81 13.75
C LYS A 272 3.94 -9.78 14.15
N GLN A 273 4.43 -8.66 14.70
CA GLN A 273 5.82 -8.52 15.16
C GLN A 273 6.13 -9.51 16.28
N TYR A 274 5.32 -9.52 17.35
CA TYR A 274 5.49 -10.47 18.47
C TYR A 274 5.49 -11.93 18.01
N ARG A 275 4.64 -12.27 17.03
CA ARG A 275 4.63 -13.59 16.41
C ARG A 275 5.92 -13.92 15.67
N GLU A 276 6.51 -12.96 14.97
CA GLU A 276 7.76 -13.15 14.23
C GLU A 276 8.95 -13.25 15.20
N GLU A 277 8.99 -12.43 16.26
CA GLU A 277 10.02 -12.46 17.31
C GLU A 277 10.01 -13.76 18.12
N ALA A 278 8.85 -14.20 18.65
CA ALA A 278 8.73 -15.45 19.39
C ALA A 278 9.07 -16.68 18.51
N ASN A 279 8.74 -16.62 17.21
CA ASN A 279 9.10 -17.66 16.24
C ASN A 279 10.60 -17.65 15.85
N ILE A 280 11.29 -16.51 15.96
CA ILE A 280 12.75 -16.39 15.77
C ILE A 280 13.49 -16.93 17.00
N ARG A 281 13.14 -16.43 18.20
CA ARG A 281 13.81 -16.77 19.47
C ARG A 281 13.49 -18.18 19.96
N LYS A 282 12.35 -18.77 19.54
CA LYS A 282 11.87 -20.12 19.93
C LYS A 282 11.68 -20.27 21.44
N ASP A 283 11.16 -19.22 22.07
CA ASP A 283 10.94 -19.15 23.51
C ASP A 283 9.44 -19.21 23.83
N LEU A 284 9.05 -20.13 24.72
CA LEU A 284 7.66 -20.32 25.11
C LEU A 284 7.13 -19.18 26.01
N GLN A 285 7.98 -18.52 26.80
CA GLN A 285 7.57 -17.35 27.60
C GLN A 285 7.18 -16.18 26.70
N LEU A 286 8.01 -15.90 25.68
CA LEU A 286 7.68 -14.89 24.66
C LEU A 286 6.41 -15.24 23.86
N TRP A 287 6.15 -16.52 23.58
CA TRP A 287 4.89 -16.94 22.95
C TRP A 287 3.66 -16.75 23.88
N ASN A 288 3.83 -16.85 25.20
CA ASN A 288 2.75 -16.58 26.15
C ASN A 288 2.46 -15.08 26.23
N GLN A 289 3.48 -14.26 26.49
CA GLN A 289 3.39 -12.79 26.53
C GLN A 289 2.80 -12.23 25.22
N ALA A 290 3.26 -12.74 24.07
CA ALA A 290 2.72 -12.35 22.76
C ALA A 290 1.21 -12.60 22.63
N VAL A 291 0.70 -13.71 23.18
CA VAL A 291 -0.74 -14.01 23.16
C VAL A 291 -1.51 -13.14 24.17
N GLU A 292 -0.98 -12.98 25.38
CA GLU A 292 -1.59 -12.17 26.44
C GLU A 292 -1.72 -10.69 26.06
N GLU A 293 -0.66 -10.07 25.52
CA GLU A 293 -0.75 -8.71 24.97
C GLU A 293 -1.69 -8.61 23.76
N SER A 294 -1.72 -9.62 22.89
CA SER A 294 -2.63 -9.64 21.75
C SER A 294 -4.10 -9.76 22.18
N GLU A 295 -4.38 -10.53 23.24
CA GLU A 295 -5.71 -10.63 23.85
C GLU A 295 -6.10 -9.32 24.56
N ARG A 296 -5.18 -8.69 25.31
CA ARG A 296 -5.38 -7.38 25.93
C ARG A 296 -5.67 -6.28 24.90
N LEU A 297 -4.94 -6.24 23.79
CA LEU A 297 -5.19 -5.28 22.70
C LEU A 297 -6.51 -5.58 21.98
N SER A 298 -6.84 -6.85 21.73
CA SER A 298 -8.09 -7.22 21.06
C SER A 298 -9.34 -6.96 21.91
N LYS A 299 -9.24 -6.92 23.25
CA LYS A 299 -10.35 -6.47 24.13
C LYS A 299 -10.75 -5.01 23.88
N SER A 300 -9.89 -4.19 23.28
CA SER A 300 -10.22 -2.81 22.90
C SER A 300 -11.08 -2.70 21.63
N PHE A 301 -11.38 -3.82 20.96
CA PHE A 301 -12.30 -3.89 19.82
C PHE A 301 -13.18 -5.15 19.95
N PRO A 302 -14.17 -5.15 20.87
CA PRO A 302 -14.95 -6.34 21.22
C PRO A 302 -15.73 -6.95 20.04
N ASP A 303 -16.06 -6.17 19.01
CA ASP A 303 -16.84 -6.63 17.86
C ASP A 303 -16.00 -6.98 16.62
N ASP A 304 -14.68 -6.74 16.67
CA ASP A 304 -13.82 -6.94 15.50
C ASP A 304 -13.44 -8.43 15.28
N GLU A 305 -14.29 -9.10 14.50
CA GLU A 305 -14.09 -10.43 13.92
C GLU A 305 -12.67 -10.65 13.36
N ILE A 306 -12.04 -9.66 12.74
CA ILE A 306 -10.73 -9.80 12.09
C ILE A 306 -9.61 -9.85 13.13
N LEU A 307 -9.70 -9.05 14.19
CA LEU A 307 -8.81 -9.10 15.35
C LEU A 307 -8.99 -10.42 16.12
N LYS A 308 -10.23 -10.81 16.47
CA LYS A 308 -10.54 -12.12 17.09
C LYS A 308 -9.92 -13.28 16.30
N ARG A 309 -10.16 -13.35 14.98
CA ARG A 309 -9.60 -14.36 14.06
C ARG A 309 -8.07 -14.30 13.93
N LYS A 310 -7.40 -13.20 14.29
CA LYS A 310 -5.93 -13.08 14.30
C LYS A 310 -5.34 -13.53 15.63
N VAL A 311 -5.97 -13.19 16.75
CA VAL A 311 -5.56 -13.66 18.09
C VAL A 311 -5.67 -15.17 18.20
N GLU A 312 -6.78 -15.79 17.77
CA GLU A 312 -6.90 -17.26 17.79
C GLU A 312 -5.86 -17.95 16.86
N LYS A 313 -5.50 -17.32 15.74
CA LYS A 313 -4.40 -17.79 14.88
C LYS A 313 -3.02 -17.66 15.52
N LEU A 314 -2.85 -16.78 16.51
CA LEU A 314 -1.65 -16.65 17.33
C LEU A 314 -1.64 -17.69 18.46
N ARG A 315 -2.75 -17.83 19.18
CA ARG A 315 -2.98 -18.83 20.23
C ARG A 315 -2.69 -20.25 19.73
N LYS A 316 -3.31 -20.65 18.61
CA LYS A 316 -3.02 -21.92 17.93
C LYS A 316 -1.55 -22.08 17.49
N ALA A 317 -0.83 -20.97 17.23
CA ALA A 317 0.59 -21.03 16.88
C ALA A 317 1.49 -21.23 18.10
N ARG A 318 1.20 -20.59 19.25
CA ARG A 318 1.79 -20.88 20.57
C ARG A 318 1.60 -22.35 20.91
N ASP A 319 0.38 -22.85 20.84
CA ASP A 319 0.07 -24.21 21.29
C ASP A 319 0.72 -25.26 20.39
N ARG A 320 0.80 -25.00 19.07
CA ARG A 320 1.59 -25.83 18.16
C ARG A 320 3.08 -25.81 18.52
N PHE A 321 3.62 -24.66 18.94
CA PHE A 321 5.02 -24.56 19.37
C PHE A 321 5.25 -25.35 20.67
N ARG A 322 4.39 -25.16 21.69
CA ARG A 322 4.44 -25.88 22.97
C ARG A 322 4.45 -27.40 22.79
N VAL A 323 3.48 -27.97 22.06
CA VAL A 323 3.42 -29.43 21.88
C VAL A 323 4.65 -29.96 21.13
N LEU A 324 5.09 -29.28 20.06
CA LEU A 324 6.27 -29.69 19.30
C LEU A 324 7.60 -29.54 20.08
N TYR A 325 7.62 -28.75 21.14
CA TYR A 325 8.74 -28.64 22.08
C TYR A 325 8.71 -29.77 23.12
N LEU A 326 7.58 -29.92 23.84
CA LEU A 326 7.41 -30.95 24.88
C LEU A 326 7.62 -32.37 24.33
N VAL A 327 7.03 -32.66 23.17
CA VAL A 327 7.18 -33.96 22.49
C VAL A 327 8.64 -34.25 22.13
N LYS A 328 9.41 -33.25 21.69
CA LYS A 328 10.85 -33.45 21.40
C LYS A 328 11.66 -33.71 22.67
N SER A 329 11.32 -33.05 23.78
CA SER A 329 11.96 -33.30 25.07
C SER A 329 11.67 -34.72 25.57
N LYS A 330 10.41 -35.14 25.53
CA LYS A 330 9.98 -36.50 25.93
C LYS A 330 10.59 -37.59 25.04
N ILE A 331 10.66 -37.37 23.71
CA ILE A 331 11.38 -38.26 22.77
C ILE A 331 12.88 -38.33 23.07
N ALA A 332 13.53 -37.21 23.41
CA ALA A 332 14.96 -37.19 23.76
C ALA A 332 15.26 -37.92 25.08
N ALA A 333 14.27 -38.02 25.97
CA ALA A 333 14.31 -38.83 27.19
C ALA A 333 13.90 -40.30 26.99
N ASP A 334 13.62 -40.74 25.75
CA ASP A 334 13.06 -42.07 25.41
C ASP A 334 11.64 -42.34 26.00
N ASN A 335 10.93 -41.31 26.51
CA ASN A 335 9.57 -41.39 27.07
C ASN A 335 8.48 -41.20 25.99
N TYR A 336 8.32 -42.19 25.11
CA TYR A 336 7.44 -42.07 23.94
C TYR A 336 5.93 -42.13 24.25
N ALA A 337 5.51 -42.80 25.33
CA ALA A 337 4.11 -42.86 25.74
C ALA A 337 3.55 -41.45 26.04
N GLU A 338 4.20 -40.72 26.94
CA GLU A 338 3.83 -39.33 27.26
C GLU A 338 3.92 -38.41 26.03
N ALA A 339 4.90 -38.65 25.16
CA ALA A 339 5.07 -37.89 23.91
C ALA A 339 3.89 -38.11 22.93
N TYR A 340 3.24 -39.27 22.99
CA TYR A 340 2.02 -39.56 22.22
C TYR A 340 0.79 -38.87 22.84
N GLU A 341 0.65 -38.88 24.16
CA GLU A 341 -0.46 -38.22 24.88
C GLU A 341 -0.50 -36.70 24.67
N GLU A 342 0.66 -36.03 24.75
CA GLU A 342 0.80 -34.59 24.45
C GLU A 342 0.27 -34.24 23.06
N ILE A 343 0.57 -35.08 22.05
CA ILE A 343 0.07 -34.90 20.69
C ILE A 343 -1.45 -35.12 20.63
N GLN A 344 -1.97 -36.17 21.27
CA GLN A 344 -3.41 -36.47 21.26
C GLN A 344 -4.21 -35.36 21.94
N SER A 345 -3.72 -34.83 23.06
CA SER A 345 -4.30 -33.68 23.76
C SER A 345 -4.37 -32.44 22.85
N TYR A 346 -3.28 -32.09 22.17
CA TYR A 346 -3.29 -31.00 21.19
C TYR A 346 -4.23 -31.26 20.00
N LEU A 347 -4.26 -32.49 19.47
CA LEU A 347 -5.10 -32.85 18.32
C LEU A 347 -6.59 -32.96 18.69
N LYS A 348 -6.95 -33.19 19.96
CA LYS A 348 -8.34 -33.09 20.44
C LYS A 348 -8.86 -31.64 20.34
N ILE A 349 -8.01 -30.66 20.66
CA ILE A 349 -8.33 -29.23 20.55
C ILE A 349 -8.25 -28.75 19.08
N TYR A 350 -7.26 -29.22 18.33
CA TYR A 350 -6.97 -28.74 16.97
C TYR A 350 -6.93 -29.86 15.91
N PRO A 351 -8.03 -30.61 15.70
CA PRO A 351 -8.04 -31.87 14.93
C PRO A 351 -7.64 -31.75 13.46
N ARG A 352 -7.80 -30.57 12.85
CA ARG A 352 -7.41 -30.29 11.44
C ARG A 352 -5.95 -29.82 11.27
N ASP A 353 -5.09 -29.94 12.28
CA ASP A 353 -3.69 -29.48 12.18
C ASP A 353 -2.76 -30.46 11.45
N MET A 354 -2.70 -30.35 10.13
CA MET A 354 -1.87 -31.22 9.27
C MET A 354 -0.37 -31.22 9.61
N LYS A 355 0.17 -30.15 10.24
CA LYS A 355 1.59 -30.14 10.63
C LYS A 355 1.85 -31.05 11.83
N VAL A 356 0.98 -31.03 12.83
CA VAL A 356 1.09 -31.92 13.98
C VAL A 356 0.69 -33.35 13.60
N ARG A 357 -0.33 -33.56 12.75
CA ARG A 357 -0.64 -34.89 12.19
C ARG A 357 0.53 -35.51 11.39
N SER A 358 1.24 -34.72 10.59
CA SER A 358 2.42 -35.22 9.85
C SER A 358 3.59 -35.55 10.80
N PHE A 359 3.85 -34.70 11.80
CA PHE A 359 4.87 -34.97 12.82
C PHE A 359 4.53 -36.22 13.65
N TYR A 360 3.27 -36.34 14.08
CA TYR A 360 2.70 -37.52 14.74
C TYR A 360 2.91 -38.80 13.93
N GLN A 361 2.59 -38.79 12.63
CA GLN A 361 2.78 -39.97 11.78
C GLN A 361 4.26 -40.32 11.63
N ASN A 362 5.17 -39.33 11.59
CA ASN A 362 6.60 -39.59 11.58
C ASN A 362 7.08 -40.22 12.90
N VAL A 363 6.64 -39.72 14.05
CA VAL A 363 6.96 -40.28 15.38
C VAL A 363 6.38 -41.69 15.52
N LYS A 364 5.16 -41.93 15.04
CA LYS A 364 4.54 -43.27 14.96
C LYS A 364 5.37 -44.23 14.09
N ASN A 365 5.75 -43.81 12.89
CA ASN A 365 6.58 -44.61 11.99
C ASN A 365 7.96 -44.91 12.61
N GLU A 366 8.56 -43.97 13.32
CA GLU A 366 9.84 -44.15 14.01
C GLU A 366 9.73 -45.12 15.19
N LEU A 367 8.61 -45.07 15.94
CA LEU A 367 8.27 -46.05 16.97
C LEU A 367 8.08 -47.46 16.39
N GLU A 368 7.30 -47.59 15.33
CA GLU A 368 7.06 -48.87 14.64
C GLU A 368 8.38 -49.46 14.09
N ASP A 369 9.25 -48.63 13.51
CA ASP A 369 10.58 -49.03 13.04
C ASP A 369 11.54 -49.39 14.20
N LYS A 370 11.55 -48.63 15.30
CA LYS A 370 12.30 -48.96 16.52
C LYS A 370 11.84 -50.28 17.13
N ALA A 371 10.53 -50.48 17.28
CA ALA A 371 9.93 -51.72 17.79
C ALA A 371 10.23 -52.91 16.86
N LYS A 372 10.09 -52.74 15.54
CA LYS A 372 10.43 -53.77 14.54
C LYS A 372 11.91 -54.14 14.56
N LYS A 373 12.81 -53.14 14.66
CA LYS A 373 14.26 -53.36 14.81
C LYS A 373 14.62 -54.00 16.16
N PHE A 374 13.86 -53.74 17.23
CA PHE A 374 14.02 -54.39 18.53
C PHE A 374 13.55 -55.84 18.47
N TYR A 375 12.38 -56.10 17.89
CA TYR A 375 11.85 -57.44 17.63
C TYR A 375 12.75 -58.27 16.71
N GLU A 376 13.35 -57.68 15.68
CA GLU A 376 14.38 -58.34 14.86
C GLU A 376 15.64 -58.68 15.67
N LYS A 377 16.11 -57.78 16.55
CA LYS A 377 17.25 -58.04 17.44
C LYS A 377 16.93 -59.16 18.44
N ILE A 378 15.71 -59.19 18.97
CA ILE A 378 15.18 -60.25 19.84
C ILE A 378 15.10 -61.57 19.07
N SER A 379 14.52 -61.60 17.87
CA SER A 379 14.43 -62.80 17.03
C SER A 379 15.82 -63.35 16.68
N LYS A 380 16.78 -62.47 16.37
CA LYS A 380 18.20 -62.83 16.14
C LYS A 380 18.97 -63.21 17.42
N ALA A 381 18.43 -62.92 18.61
CA ALA A 381 18.90 -63.48 19.87
C ALA A 381 18.23 -64.84 20.15
N ARG A 382 16.92 -64.98 19.90
CA ARG A 382 16.12 -66.20 20.05
C ARG A 382 16.64 -67.35 19.17
N SER A 383 17.04 -67.06 17.93
CA SER A 383 17.66 -68.05 17.03
C SER A 383 19.09 -68.44 17.40
N LYS A 384 19.80 -67.63 18.20
CA LYS A 384 21.04 -68.03 18.87
C LYS A 384 20.78 -68.85 20.14
N LEU A 385 19.75 -68.47 20.90
CA LEU A 385 19.24 -69.20 22.08
C LEU A 385 18.83 -70.64 21.74
N ALA A 386 18.25 -70.85 20.56
CA ALA A 386 17.91 -72.19 20.04
C ALA A 386 19.12 -73.15 19.92
N PHE A 387 20.34 -72.62 19.81
CA PHE A 387 21.59 -73.39 19.79
C PHE A 387 22.12 -73.73 21.20
N LEU A 388 21.58 -73.12 22.26
CA LEU A 388 22.04 -73.24 23.66
C LEU A 388 21.03 -74.01 24.54
N LYS A 389 20.43 -75.09 23.99
CA LYS A 389 19.48 -75.97 24.68
C LYS A 389 19.85 -76.32 26.15
N PRO A 390 21.14 -76.60 26.51
CA PRO A 390 21.51 -76.98 27.89
C PRO A 390 21.39 -75.86 28.94
N LEU A 391 21.42 -74.58 28.55
CA LEU A 391 21.49 -73.45 29.50
C LEU A 391 20.12 -72.90 29.95
N ARG A 392 19.06 -73.68 29.74
CA ARG A 392 17.66 -73.29 29.98
C ARG A 392 17.22 -73.27 31.46
N THR A 393 18.12 -73.61 32.38
CA THR A 393 17.81 -73.83 33.81
C THR A 393 17.99 -72.62 34.71
N SER A 394 18.57 -71.50 34.24
CA SER A 394 18.69 -70.29 35.07
C SER A 394 17.37 -69.52 35.14
N LEU A 395 17.04 -69.01 36.34
CA LEU A 395 15.81 -68.25 36.60
C LEU A 395 15.65 -67.08 35.62
N VAL A 396 16.72 -66.30 35.44
CA VAL A 396 16.85 -65.17 34.50
C VAL A 396 16.48 -65.55 33.06
N ALA A 397 16.84 -66.75 32.58
CA ALA A 397 16.48 -67.19 31.23
C ALA A 397 14.98 -67.55 31.11
N ARG A 398 14.39 -68.05 32.20
CA ARG A 398 12.96 -68.41 32.29
C ARG A 398 12.09 -67.15 32.35
N ASP A 399 12.49 -66.16 33.14
CA ASP A 399 11.81 -64.87 33.24
C ASP A 399 11.92 -64.07 31.94
N PHE A 400 13.08 -64.11 31.27
CA PHE A 400 13.25 -63.55 29.93
C PHE A 400 12.39 -64.28 28.87
N GLU A 401 12.29 -65.62 28.88
CA GLU A 401 11.35 -66.34 28.01
C GLU A 401 9.87 -66.01 28.33
N ASN A 402 9.52 -65.77 29.59
CA ASN A 402 8.16 -65.39 30.02
C ASN A 402 7.78 -63.96 29.59
N ALA A 403 8.64 -62.97 29.83
CA ALA A 403 8.44 -61.60 29.35
C ALA A 403 8.32 -61.56 27.81
N LEU A 404 9.14 -62.39 27.12
CA LEU A 404 9.01 -62.57 25.68
C LEU A 404 7.71 -63.27 25.26
N LYS A 405 7.21 -64.27 26.00
CA LYS A 405 5.89 -64.88 25.71
C LYS A 405 4.77 -63.86 25.84
N GLN A 406 4.74 -63.10 26.93
CA GLN A 406 3.77 -62.02 27.15
C GLN A 406 3.80 -60.99 26.00
N TYR A 407 5.00 -60.53 25.59
CA TYR A 407 5.16 -59.63 24.44
C TYR A 407 4.62 -60.22 23.12
N ASN A 408 4.78 -61.53 22.87
CA ASN A 408 4.26 -62.16 21.63
C ASN A 408 2.72 -62.34 21.63
N ASN A 409 2.06 -62.23 22.78
CA ASN A 409 0.60 -62.29 22.89
C ASN A 409 -0.05 -60.91 22.68
N LEU A 410 0.71 -59.81 22.79
CA LEU A 410 0.29 -58.44 22.45
C LEU A 410 0.21 -58.27 20.92
N LYS A 411 -0.81 -58.90 20.30
CA LYS A 411 -1.04 -58.88 18.85
C LYS A 411 -1.75 -57.61 18.36
N ASP A 412 -2.45 -56.89 19.23
CA ASP A 412 -3.12 -55.64 18.87
C ASP A 412 -2.17 -54.45 18.93
N PHE A 413 -1.90 -53.85 17.78
CA PHE A 413 -1.17 -52.59 17.64
C PHE A 413 -2.09 -51.38 17.46
N SER A 414 -3.42 -51.53 17.50
CA SER A 414 -4.38 -50.48 17.16
C SER A 414 -4.64 -49.49 18.31
N SER A 415 -4.83 -49.97 19.54
CA SER A 415 -5.21 -49.11 20.68
C SER A 415 -4.01 -48.38 21.32
N PRO A 416 -4.20 -47.23 21.99
CA PRO A 416 -3.16 -46.57 22.78
C PRO A 416 -2.70 -47.39 24.00
N ALA A 417 -3.64 -48.01 24.73
CA ALA A 417 -3.36 -48.80 25.92
C ALA A 417 -2.48 -50.01 25.60
N SER A 418 -2.80 -50.72 24.50
CA SER A 418 -2.00 -51.83 23.98
C SER A 418 -0.54 -51.43 23.75
N ARG A 419 -0.28 -50.17 23.33
CA ARG A 419 1.07 -49.65 23.06
C ARG A 419 1.84 -49.25 24.33
N MET A 420 1.15 -48.75 25.37
CA MET A 420 1.79 -48.47 26.67
C MET A 420 2.26 -49.77 27.33
N GLU A 421 1.45 -50.83 27.26
CA GLU A 421 1.81 -52.16 27.75
C GLU A 421 3.02 -52.73 26.99
N ILE A 422 3.05 -52.57 25.66
CA ILE A 422 4.20 -52.93 24.82
C ILE A 422 5.48 -52.20 25.24
N ASP A 423 5.45 -50.87 25.45
CA ASP A 423 6.67 -50.10 25.75
C ASP A 423 7.20 -50.40 27.18
N ARG A 424 6.28 -50.61 28.15
CA ARG A 424 6.62 -51.12 29.49
C ARG A 424 7.32 -52.48 29.41
N LYS A 425 6.80 -53.40 28.59
CA LYS A 425 7.42 -54.72 28.32
C LYS A 425 8.74 -54.59 27.55
N ILE A 426 8.91 -53.61 26.65
CA ILE A 426 10.20 -53.33 25.99
C ILE A 426 11.25 -52.90 27.04
N HIS A 427 10.89 -52.08 28.01
CA HIS A 427 11.79 -51.65 29.09
C HIS A 427 12.21 -52.83 29.99
N GLU A 428 11.25 -53.65 30.40
CA GLU A 428 11.49 -54.91 31.14
C GLU A 428 12.42 -55.87 30.37
N ILE A 429 12.19 -56.02 29.06
CA ILE A 429 13.04 -56.83 28.17
C ILE A 429 14.43 -56.20 27.99
N ARG A 430 14.59 -54.86 27.99
CA ARG A 430 15.91 -54.19 28.00
C ARG A 430 16.68 -54.53 29.28
N PHE A 431 16.03 -54.46 30.44
CA PHE A 431 16.62 -54.74 31.76
C PHE A 431 17.14 -56.19 31.84
N TRP A 432 16.26 -57.18 31.62
CA TRP A 432 16.64 -58.59 31.65
C TRP A 432 17.70 -58.95 30.60
N LYS A 433 17.61 -58.38 29.40
CA LYS A 433 18.63 -58.55 28.35
C LYS A 433 19.99 -58.05 28.81
N ASN A 434 20.08 -56.90 29.49
CA ASN A 434 21.38 -56.36 29.92
C ASN A 434 22.02 -57.24 30.99
N ILE A 435 21.23 -57.75 31.95
CA ILE A 435 21.69 -58.75 32.95
C ILE A 435 22.17 -60.03 32.24
N TRP A 436 21.38 -60.56 31.30
CA TRP A 436 21.72 -61.79 30.59
C TRP A 436 22.94 -61.65 29.65
N TYR A 437 23.12 -60.51 28.98
CA TYR A 437 24.34 -60.23 28.19
C TYR A 437 25.57 -59.95 29.06
N GLY A 438 25.39 -59.39 30.26
CA GLY A 438 26.44 -59.33 31.28
C GLY A 438 26.90 -60.74 31.67
N ASN A 439 25.96 -61.66 31.86
CA ASN A 439 26.28 -63.08 32.13
C ASN A 439 26.88 -63.80 30.91
N LEU A 440 26.51 -63.49 29.66
CA LEU A 440 27.23 -64.03 28.48
C LEU A 440 28.70 -63.55 28.39
N ALA A 441 29.10 -62.48 29.07
CA ALA A 441 30.53 -62.14 29.16
C ALA A 441 31.33 -63.19 29.97
N LEU A 442 30.67 -63.93 30.87
CA LEU A 442 31.28 -65.08 31.58
C LEU A 442 31.44 -66.31 30.67
N GLU A 443 30.72 -66.43 29.54
CA GLU A 443 31.00 -67.50 28.56
C GLU A 443 32.36 -67.32 27.89
N LYS A 444 32.91 -66.09 27.86
CA LYS A 444 34.32 -65.87 27.47
C LYS A 444 35.29 -66.53 28.47
N LYS A 445 34.89 -66.61 29.74
CA LYS A 445 35.57 -67.36 30.82
C LYS A 445 35.35 -68.87 30.66
N GLU A 446 34.17 -69.33 30.22
CA GLU A 446 33.93 -70.76 29.88
C GLU A 446 34.70 -71.23 28.65
N ILE A 447 34.87 -70.42 27.60
CA ILE A 447 35.72 -70.79 26.45
C ILE A 447 37.20 -70.86 26.88
N ILE A 448 37.64 -69.98 27.79
CA ILE A 448 38.98 -70.08 28.41
C ILE A 448 39.08 -71.33 29.31
N LYS A 449 38.05 -71.67 30.08
CA LYS A 449 37.98 -72.94 30.82
C LYS A 449 38.02 -74.14 29.89
N ALA A 450 37.34 -74.14 28.75
CA ALA A 450 37.35 -75.24 27.79
C ALA A 450 38.73 -75.42 27.12
N LEU A 451 39.41 -74.31 26.82
CA LEU A 451 40.81 -74.34 26.36
C LEU A 451 41.77 -74.81 27.47
N ASN A 452 41.52 -74.45 28.73
CA ASN A 452 42.26 -75.01 29.87
C ASN A 452 41.92 -76.48 30.14
N TYR A 453 40.68 -76.92 29.90
CA TYR A 453 40.27 -78.33 29.98
C TYR A 453 40.96 -79.15 28.89
N TYR A 454 41.11 -78.59 27.68
CA TYR A 454 41.90 -79.18 26.61
C TYR A 454 43.38 -79.30 27.01
N ARG A 455 43.95 -78.24 27.63
CA ARG A 455 45.33 -78.23 28.16
C ARG A 455 45.53 -79.26 29.29
N ASN A 456 44.57 -79.40 30.19
CA ASN A 456 44.59 -80.37 31.28
C ASN A 456 44.35 -81.81 30.78
N ALA A 457 43.50 -82.00 29.76
CA ALA A 457 43.30 -83.30 29.10
C ALA A 457 44.52 -83.75 28.28
N GLN A 458 45.40 -82.85 27.85
CA GLN A 458 46.72 -83.25 27.35
C GLN A 458 47.61 -83.81 28.47
N ASN A 459 47.52 -83.25 29.69
CA ASN A 459 48.33 -83.68 30.84
C ASN A 459 47.81 -84.97 31.49
N LEU A 460 46.49 -85.22 31.48
CA LEU A 460 45.89 -86.38 32.18
C LEU A 460 46.06 -87.74 31.49
N ILE A 461 46.46 -87.79 30.21
CA ILE A 461 46.50 -89.05 29.46
C ILE A 461 47.92 -89.62 29.41
N ARG A 462 48.38 -90.13 30.57
CA ARG A 462 49.39 -91.18 30.68
C ARG A 462 48.70 -92.53 30.38
N GLY A 463 49.02 -93.13 29.24
CA GLY A 463 48.38 -94.34 28.73
C GLY A 463 48.10 -94.22 27.23
N ASP A 464 48.41 -95.28 26.48
CA ASP A 464 48.09 -95.36 25.06
C ASP A 464 46.56 -95.48 24.86
N THR A 465 45.96 -94.85 23.86
CA THR A 465 46.31 -95.10 22.45
C THR A 465 46.50 -93.82 21.62
N ILE A 466 47.70 -93.68 21.04
CA ILE A 466 48.05 -92.66 20.04
C ILE A 466 47.07 -92.68 18.85
N ALA A 467 46.54 -93.86 18.49
CA ALA A 467 45.56 -94.06 17.42
C ALA A 467 44.24 -93.31 17.67
N PHE A 468 43.63 -93.44 18.86
CA PHE A 468 42.33 -92.82 19.15
C PHE A 468 42.43 -91.28 19.14
N LYS A 469 43.50 -90.73 19.75
CA LYS A 469 43.84 -89.29 19.68
C LYS A 469 43.98 -88.80 18.22
N LYS A 470 44.65 -89.56 17.34
CA LYS A 470 44.79 -89.26 15.90
C LYS A 470 43.45 -89.26 15.16
N VAL A 471 42.59 -90.26 15.40
CA VAL A 471 41.29 -90.41 14.72
C VAL A 471 40.31 -89.31 15.15
N LEU A 472 40.20 -89.04 16.46
CA LEU A 472 39.31 -88.02 16.99
C LEU A 472 39.69 -86.63 16.45
N LYS A 473 40.99 -86.31 16.47
CA LYS A 473 41.52 -85.06 15.88
C LYS A 473 41.21 -84.94 14.39
N LYS A 474 41.46 -85.99 13.59
CA LYS A 474 41.11 -86.00 12.14
C LYS A 474 39.62 -85.75 11.89
N LYS A 475 38.71 -86.39 12.64
CA LYS A 475 37.26 -86.20 12.49
C LYS A 475 36.84 -84.77 12.85
N MET A 476 37.39 -84.20 13.91
CA MET A 476 37.06 -82.84 14.36
C MET A 476 37.62 -81.76 13.42
N ASP A 477 38.86 -81.92 12.93
CA ASP A 477 39.45 -81.06 11.90
C ASP A 477 38.59 -81.07 10.61
N PHE A 478 38.09 -82.23 10.19
CA PHE A 478 37.21 -82.34 9.01
C PHE A 478 35.88 -81.60 9.19
N ALA A 479 35.22 -81.75 10.34
CA ALA A 479 33.96 -81.08 10.64
C ALA A 479 34.11 -79.54 10.66
N ILE A 480 35.16 -79.04 11.31
CA ILE A 480 35.48 -77.60 11.37
C ILE A 480 35.73 -77.03 9.96
N ARG A 481 36.48 -77.75 9.11
CA ARG A 481 36.74 -77.36 7.72
C ARG A 481 35.45 -77.29 6.89
N ALA A 482 34.63 -78.33 6.92
CA ALA A 482 33.37 -78.38 6.15
C ALA A 482 32.38 -77.27 6.56
N PHE A 483 32.30 -76.97 7.86
CA PHE A 483 31.50 -75.84 8.36
C PHE A 483 32.02 -74.50 7.85
N LEU A 484 33.33 -74.24 7.96
CA LEU A 484 33.94 -72.99 7.53
C LEU A 484 33.82 -72.79 6.01
N GLU A 485 34.02 -73.82 5.19
CA GLU A 485 33.85 -73.76 3.73
C GLU A 485 32.40 -73.45 3.32
N ARG A 486 31.41 -74.08 3.95
CA ARG A 486 29.98 -73.76 3.74
C ARG A 486 29.68 -72.31 4.11
N LYS A 487 30.12 -71.87 5.30
CA LYS A 487 29.86 -70.51 5.79
C LYS A 487 30.55 -69.43 4.96
N LEU A 488 31.70 -69.74 4.37
CA LEU A 488 32.42 -68.83 3.47
C LEU A 488 31.66 -68.60 2.15
N LYS A 489 31.12 -69.68 1.54
CA LYS A 489 30.26 -69.59 0.34
C LYS A 489 28.96 -68.82 0.61
N GLU A 490 28.34 -69.05 1.77
CA GLU A 490 27.15 -68.32 2.23
C GLU A 490 27.43 -66.81 2.32
N LEU A 491 28.46 -66.40 3.05
CA LEU A 491 28.80 -64.99 3.26
C LEU A 491 29.26 -64.28 1.98
N GLU A 492 29.85 -64.99 1.00
CA GLU A 492 30.13 -64.42 -0.33
C GLU A 492 28.84 -64.20 -1.14
N LYS A 493 27.89 -65.16 -1.13
CA LYS A 493 26.58 -65.04 -1.79
C LYS A 493 25.77 -63.87 -1.21
N GLU A 494 25.81 -63.70 0.11
CA GLU A 494 25.18 -62.58 0.83
C GLU A 494 25.91 -61.24 0.71
N LYS A 495 27.04 -61.17 0.00
CA LYS A 495 27.89 -59.96 -0.15
C LYS A 495 28.44 -59.39 1.17
N LYS A 496 28.55 -60.22 2.22
CA LYS A 496 29.05 -59.85 3.57
C LYS A 496 30.57 -60.01 3.67
N TYR A 497 31.33 -59.42 2.73
CA TYR A 497 32.75 -59.73 2.55
C TYR A 497 33.62 -59.44 3.80
N ALA A 498 33.37 -58.34 4.52
CA ALA A 498 34.00 -58.04 5.82
C ALA A 498 33.70 -59.04 6.97
N GLN A 499 32.73 -59.94 6.79
CA GLN A 499 32.51 -61.11 7.67
C GLN A 499 33.18 -62.35 7.08
N ALA A 500 33.02 -62.60 5.76
CA ALA A 500 33.68 -63.69 5.05
C ALA A 500 35.21 -63.68 5.27
N LEU A 501 35.86 -62.50 5.21
CA LEU A 501 37.30 -62.34 5.45
C LEU A 501 37.71 -62.75 6.87
N ARG A 502 36.86 -62.52 7.89
CA ARG A 502 37.11 -62.97 9.28
C ARG A 502 36.96 -64.48 9.42
N THR A 503 35.94 -65.06 8.79
CA THR A 503 35.79 -66.53 8.67
C THR A 503 36.98 -67.15 7.93
N LEU A 504 37.53 -66.48 6.93
CA LEU A 504 38.69 -66.94 6.16
C LEU A 504 40.00 -66.88 6.95
N SER A 505 40.22 -65.84 7.77
CA SER A 505 41.37 -65.83 8.70
C SER A 505 41.32 -66.98 9.70
N ILE A 506 40.12 -67.38 10.17
CA ILE A 506 39.94 -68.57 11.01
C ILE A 506 40.22 -69.84 10.20
N ALA A 507 39.65 -69.97 8.98
CA ALA A 507 39.86 -71.14 8.11
C ALA A 507 41.34 -71.40 7.77
N LYS A 508 42.17 -70.36 7.64
CA LYS A 508 43.62 -70.49 7.45
C LYS A 508 44.35 -71.18 8.60
N ILE A 509 43.85 -71.09 9.84
CA ILE A 509 44.45 -71.74 11.01
C ILE A 509 44.22 -73.25 10.96
N TYR A 510 43.02 -73.68 10.55
CA TYR A 510 42.63 -75.09 10.54
C TYR A 510 42.95 -75.84 9.22
N ILE A 511 43.31 -75.14 8.14
CA ILE A 511 43.63 -75.74 6.83
C ILE A 511 45.14 -75.65 6.57
N THR A 512 45.83 -76.76 6.80
CA THR A 512 47.30 -76.91 6.70
C THR A 512 47.80 -77.40 5.33
N ASP A 513 46.90 -77.88 4.47
CA ASP A 513 47.18 -78.33 3.11
C ASP A 513 47.67 -77.15 2.22
N LYS A 514 48.87 -77.26 1.63
CA LYS A 514 49.46 -76.21 0.78
C LYS A 514 48.58 -75.85 -0.42
N LYS A 515 48.00 -76.83 -1.14
CA LYS A 515 47.14 -76.59 -2.31
C LYS A 515 45.82 -75.91 -1.90
N LYS A 516 45.26 -76.26 -0.73
CA LYS A 516 44.06 -75.58 -0.20
C LYS A 516 44.36 -74.20 0.39
N GLN A 517 45.52 -74.00 1.01
CA GLN A 517 45.97 -72.66 1.41
C GLN A 517 46.15 -71.73 0.21
N GLU A 518 46.66 -72.24 -0.92
CA GLU A 518 46.78 -71.49 -2.18
C GLU A 518 45.41 -70.99 -2.67
N ILE A 519 44.40 -71.87 -2.67
CA ILE A 519 43.01 -71.52 -3.02
C ILE A 519 42.44 -70.49 -2.04
N LEU A 520 42.64 -70.67 -0.73
CA LEU A 520 42.20 -69.70 0.30
C LEU A 520 42.91 -68.34 0.16
N ARG A 521 44.17 -68.29 -0.24
CA ARG A 521 44.90 -67.03 -0.52
C ARG A 521 44.29 -66.30 -1.71
N LYS A 522 43.99 -67.00 -2.81
CA LYS A 522 43.32 -66.45 -4.01
C LYS A 522 41.90 -65.96 -3.68
N MET A 523 41.12 -66.76 -2.94
CA MET A 523 39.77 -66.37 -2.49
C MET A 523 39.79 -65.15 -1.54
N ALA A 524 40.78 -65.07 -0.63
CA ALA A 524 40.95 -63.92 0.25
C ALA A 524 41.27 -62.62 -0.51
N ARG A 525 42.10 -62.68 -1.57
CA ARG A 525 42.32 -61.52 -2.46
C ARG A 525 41.02 -61.10 -3.15
N ARG A 526 40.28 -62.04 -3.76
CA ARG A 526 38.99 -61.77 -4.42
C ARG A 526 37.96 -61.12 -3.48
N LEU A 527 37.89 -61.59 -2.24
CA LEU A 527 36.98 -61.04 -1.22
C LEU A 527 37.43 -59.65 -0.73
N LYS A 528 38.73 -59.40 -0.56
CA LYS A 528 39.26 -58.04 -0.28
C LYS A 528 38.96 -57.08 -1.42
N LEU A 529 39.16 -57.50 -2.68
CA LEU A 529 38.90 -56.69 -3.87
C LEU A 529 37.42 -56.25 -3.91
N LYS A 530 36.50 -57.20 -3.72
CA LYS A 530 35.04 -56.93 -3.65
C LYS A 530 34.67 -56.03 -2.46
N GLU A 531 35.30 -56.20 -1.29
CA GLU A 531 35.06 -55.35 -0.12
C GLU A 531 35.51 -53.90 -0.36
N PHE A 532 36.70 -53.68 -0.94
CA PHE A 532 37.18 -52.33 -1.25
C PHE A 532 36.33 -51.65 -2.35
N GLN A 533 35.94 -52.38 -3.40
CA GLN A 533 34.99 -51.86 -4.41
C GLN A 533 33.61 -51.53 -3.81
N ARG A 534 33.14 -52.32 -2.83
CA ARG A 534 31.90 -52.04 -2.09
C ARG A 534 32.01 -50.77 -1.26
N GLN A 535 33.09 -50.63 -0.48
CA GLN A 535 33.37 -49.44 0.33
C GLN A 535 33.50 -48.19 -0.54
N ALA A 536 34.17 -48.29 -1.70
CA ALA A 536 34.30 -47.17 -2.63
C ALA A 536 32.93 -46.67 -3.11
N ARG A 537 32.05 -47.56 -3.56
CA ARG A 537 30.67 -47.21 -3.99
C ARG A 537 29.80 -46.68 -2.85
N GLU A 538 30.00 -47.16 -1.62
CA GLU A 538 29.32 -46.65 -0.43
C GLU A 538 29.78 -45.23 -0.08
N ASN A 539 31.06 -44.92 -0.31
CA ASN A 539 31.63 -43.58 -0.13
C ASN A 539 31.19 -42.63 -1.27
N GLU A 540 31.13 -43.11 -2.53
CA GLU A 540 30.57 -42.35 -3.66
C GLU A 540 29.12 -41.91 -3.40
N SER A 541 28.25 -42.80 -2.92
CA SER A 541 26.84 -42.45 -2.65
C SER A 541 26.65 -41.48 -1.47
N LYS A 542 27.62 -41.41 -0.56
CA LYS A 542 27.71 -40.39 0.50
C LYS A 542 28.28 -39.05 0.01
N GLY A 543 28.99 -39.03 -1.12
CA GLY A 543 29.77 -37.87 -1.61
C GLY A 543 31.19 -37.78 -1.02
N GLN A 544 31.69 -38.87 -0.43
CA GLN A 544 33.02 -39.00 0.16
C GLN A 544 34.04 -39.41 -0.92
N TRP A 545 34.30 -38.50 -1.87
CA TRP A 545 35.04 -38.80 -3.10
C TRP A 545 36.52 -39.15 -2.88
N GLN A 546 37.16 -38.57 -1.86
CA GLN A 546 38.57 -38.87 -1.57
C GLN A 546 38.70 -40.26 -0.93
N GLU A 547 37.77 -40.60 -0.04
CA GLU A 547 37.65 -41.91 0.59
C GLU A 547 37.29 -42.98 -0.44
N ALA A 548 36.44 -42.66 -1.42
CA ALA A 548 36.15 -43.52 -2.56
C ALA A 548 37.40 -43.78 -3.42
N LYS A 549 38.17 -42.73 -3.77
CA LYS A 549 39.46 -42.89 -4.48
C LYS A 549 40.42 -43.78 -3.68
N ASN A 550 40.58 -43.51 -2.39
CA ASN A 550 41.46 -44.27 -1.50
C ASN A 550 41.04 -45.74 -1.39
N SER A 551 39.73 -46.05 -1.47
CA SER A 551 39.23 -47.44 -1.55
C SER A 551 39.49 -48.10 -2.91
N TYR A 552 39.35 -47.39 -4.04
CA TYR A 552 39.71 -47.96 -5.36
C TYR A 552 41.23 -48.15 -5.54
N LEU A 553 42.08 -47.28 -4.99
CA LEU A 553 43.54 -47.47 -5.00
C LEU A 553 43.94 -48.78 -4.28
N LYS A 554 43.37 -49.03 -3.09
CA LYS A 554 43.54 -50.29 -2.34
C LYS A 554 42.96 -51.52 -3.06
N ALA A 555 42.05 -51.32 -4.02
CA ALA A 555 41.61 -52.38 -4.92
C ALA A 555 42.63 -52.60 -6.06
N LEU A 556 43.18 -51.53 -6.63
CA LEU A 556 44.16 -51.56 -7.72
C LEU A 556 45.46 -52.27 -7.31
N GLU A 557 45.97 -52.01 -6.10
CA GLU A 557 47.13 -52.68 -5.49
C GLU A 557 47.00 -54.22 -5.45
N ILE A 558 45.78 -54.74 -5.36
CA ILE A 558 45.47 -56.16 -5.18
C ILE A 558 45.03 -56.82 -6.51
N ALA A 559 44.72 -56.03 -7.54
CA ALA A 559 44.27 -56.51 -8.85
C ALA A 559 45.40 -57.21 -9.62
N GLN A 560 45.13 -58.42 -10.12
CA GLN A 560 46.14 -59.28 -10.74
C GLN A 560 46.02 -59.35 -12.26
N THR A 561 44.82 -59.23 -12.82
CA THR A 561 44.62 -59.21 -14.27
C THR A 561 44.62 -57.77 -14.81
N GLN A 562 45.11 -57.59 -16.04
CA GLN A 562 45.07 -56.29 -16.71
C GLN A 562 43.63 -55.77 -16.90
N ARG A 563 42.65 -56.68 -17.04
CA ARG A 563 41.22 -56.36 -17.12
C ARG A 563 40.68 -55.80 -15.80
N GLU A 564 41.06 -56.37 -14.65
CA GLU A 564 40.70 -55.80 -13.33
C GLU A 564 41.36 -54.44 -13.12
N ARG A 565 42.66 -54.30 -13.45
CA ARG A 565 43.40 -53.05 -13.29
C ARG A 565 42.80 -51.91 -14.12
N SER A 566 42.56 -52.15 -15.41
CA SER A 566 41.93 -51.18 -16.32
C SER A 566 40.53 -50.77 -15.84
N ALA A 567 39.70 -51.74 -15.45
CA ALA A 567 38.35 -51.44 -14.94
C ALA A 567 38.35 -50.63 -13.62
N ILE A 568 39.36 -50.81 -12.75
CA ILE A 568 39.51 -50.03 -11.52
C ILE A 568 40.07 -48.63 -11.83
N GLN A 569 41.05 -48.52 -12.73
CA GLN A 569 41.61 -47.23 -13.15
C GLN A 569 40.52 -46.32 -13.75
N GLN A 570 39.65 -46.86 -14.63
CA GLN A 570 38.51 -46.13 -15.18
C GLN A 570 37.58 -45.54 -14.09
N GLN A 571 37.42 -46.21 -12.93
CA GLN A 571 36.63 -45.66 -11.81
C GLN A 571 37.40 -44.57 -11.04
N ILE A 572 38.72 -44.68 -10.92
CA ILE A 572 39.58 -43.65 -10.33
C ILE A 572 39.55 -42.38 -11.18
N ASP A 573 39.69 -42.52 -12.50
CA ASP A 573 39.65 -41.40 -13.46
C ASP A 573 38.27 -40.73 -13.46
N LEU A 574 37.20 -41.53 -13.38
CA LEU A 574 35.83 -41.04 -13.24
C LEU A 574 35.62 -40.26 -11.93
N ILE A 575 36.22 -40.68 -10.82
CA ILE A 575 36.16 -39.94 -9.54
C ILE A 575 36.93 -38.61 -9.62
N GLU A 576 38.09 -38.55 -10.26
CA GLU A 576 38.80 -37.26 -10.42
C GLU A 576 38.01 -36.29 -11.32
N ARG A 577 37.36 -36.76 -12.39
CA ARG A 577 36.42 -35.94 -13.18
C ARG A 577 35.26 -35.41 -12.31
N LYS A 578 34.62 -36.27 -11.51
CA LYS A 578 33.60 -35.85 -10.53
C LYS A 578 34.14 -34.83 -9.52
N LYS A 579 35.37 -34.99 -9.02
CA LYS A 579 36.00 -34.08 -8.05
C LYS A 579 36.25 -32.68 -8.63
N VAL A 580 36.65 -32.59 -9.90
CA VAL A 580 36.74 -31.30 -10.63
C VAL A 580 35.35 -30.67 -10.77
N GLN A 581 34.35 -31.44 -11.17
CA GLN A 581 32.96 -30.97 -11.29
C GLN A 581 32.37 -30.49 -9.96
N LEU A 582 32.69 -31.16 -8.83
CA LEU A 582 32.32 -30.70 -7.49
C LEU A 582 32.97 -29.35 -7.14
N LYS A 583 34.23 -29.15 -7.51
CA LYS A 583 34.95 -27.87 -7.31
C LYS A 583 34.28 -26.74 -8.09
N GLN A 584 33.82 -27.00 -9.32
CA GLN A 584 33.04 -26.04 -10.11
C GLN A 584 31.70 -25.71 -9.42
N TYR A 585 30.91 -26.73 -9.05
CA TYR A 585 29.65 -26.58 -8.32
C TYR A 585 29.77 -25.70 -7.07
N LEU A 586 30.78 -25.98 -6.21
CA LEU A 586 31.02 -25.20 -4.99
C LEU A 586 31.47 -23.76 -5.30
N THR A 587 32.21 -23.55 -6.39
CA THR A 587 32.65 -22.21 -6.84
C THR A 587 31.46 -21.36 -7.29
N HIS A 588 30.61 -21.90 -8.17
CA HIS A 588 29.39 -21.23 -8.64
C HIS A 588 28.46 -20.89 -7.48
N LYS A 589 28.23 -21.85 -6.57
CA LYS A 589 27.43 -21.62 -5.36
C LYS A 589 28.00 -20.48 -4.50
N LYS A 590 29.32 -20.43 -4.26
CA LYS A 590 29.97 -19.37 -3.48
C LYS A 590 29.85 -18.01 -4.16
N ARG A 591 29.99 -17.94 -5.49
CA ARG A 591 29.78 -16.70 -6.26
C ARG A 591 28.33 -16.22 -6.20
N ALA A 592 27.36 -17.12 -6.34
CA ALA A 592 25.95 -16.79 -6.16
C ALA A 592 25.66 -16.23 -4.75
N GLU A 593 26.26 -16.78 -3.71
CA GLU A 593 26.12 -16.27 -2.33
C GLU A 593 26.72 -14.86 -2.17
N ILE A 594 27.84 -14.55 -2.84
CA ILE A 594 28.42 -13.19 -2.89
C ILE A 594 27.50 -12.22 -3.65
N TYR A 595 26.99 -12.59 -4.82
CA TYR A 595 26.06 -11.74 -5.58
C TYR A 595 24.74 -11.51 -4.84
N LEU A 596 24.23 -12.50 -4.10
CA LEU A 596 23.05 -12.31 -3.23
C LEU A 596 23.31 -11.32 -2.10
N ALA A 597 24.52 -11.29 -1.52
CA ALA A 597 24.88 -10.33 -0.49
C ALA A 597 24.98 -8.89 -1.03
N LYS A 598 25.34 -8.72 -2.31
CA LYS A 598 25.36 -7.43 -3.02
C LYS A 598 24.00 -7.01 -3.63
N GLU A 599 22.94 -7.80 -3.43
CA GLU A 599 21.64 -7.68 -4.10
C GLU A 599 21.69 -7.75 -5.66
N GLU A 600 22.77 -8.30 -6.23
CA GLU A 600 22.97 -8.54 -7.67
C GLU A 600 22.20 -9.78 -8.14
N TYR A 601 20.86 -9.75 -7.97
CA TYR A 601 20.00 -10.93 -8.09
C TYR A 601 20.05 -11.65 -9.46
N VAL A 602 20.36 -10.95 -10.55
CA VAL A 602 20.44 -11.54 -11.90
C VAL A 602 21.67 -12.46 -12.01
N LYS A 603 22.87 -11.94 -11.74
CA LYS A 603 24.12 -12.73 -11.67
C LYS A 603 24.05 -13.84 -10.63
N ALA A 604 23.36 -13.59 -9.51
CA ALA A 604 23.08 -14.62 -8.52
C ALA A 604 22.18 -15.76 -9.01
N ILE A 605 21.28 -15.50 -9.97
CA ILE A 605 20.48 -16.54 -10.62
C ILE A 605 21.33 -17.29 -11.64
N GLU A 606 22.10 -16.59 -12.48
CA GLU A 606 22.98 -17.17 -13.49
C GLU A 606 23.99 -18.17 -12.87
N GLU A 607 24.73 -17.74 -11.84
CA GLU A 607 25.65 -18.62 -11.10
C GLU A 607 24.90 -19.79 -10.39
N LEU A 608 23.61 -19.66 -10.04
CA LEU A 608 22.83 -20.78 -9.53
C LEU A 608 22.37 -21.74 -10.62
N GLU A 609 22.05 -21.29 -11.84
CA GLU A 609 21.73 -22.18 -12.96
C GLU A 609 22.99 -22.96 -13.40
N GLU A 610 24.18 -22.35 -13.38
CA GLU A 610 25.45 -23.06 -13.57
C GLU A 610 25.78 -24.04 -12.43
N ALA A 611 25.49 -23.67 -11.17
CA ALA A 611 25.54 -24.61 -10.05
C ALA A 611 24.54 -25.77 -10.24
N LYS A 612 23.35 -25.54 -10.82
CA LYS A 612 22.36 -26.60 -11.11
C LYS A 612 22.86 -27.56 -12.18
N LYS A 613 23.48 -27.05 -13.26
CA LYS A 613 24.12 -27.87 -14.31
C LYS A 613 25.24 -28.74 -13.73
N THR A 614 26.16 -28.12 -13.00
CA THR A 614 27.38 -28.77 -12.46
C THR A 614 27.12 -29.69 -11.26
N ALA A 615 26.02 -29.56 -10.52
CA ALA A 615 25.69 -30.42 -9.38
C ALA A 615 25.65 -31.92 -9.75
N LEU A 616 26.30 -32.74 -8.91
CA LEU A 616 26.53 -34.18 -9.12
C LEU A 616 25.40 -35.06 -8.58
N LEU A 617 24.77 -34.66 -7.47
CA LEU A 617 23.74 -35.46 -6.80
C LEU A 617 22.37 -34.79 -6.96
N GLU A 618 21.33 -35.57 -7.20
CA GLU A 618 19.98 -35.02 -7.45
C GLU A 618 19.44 -34.21 -6.25
N LYS A 619 19.84 -34.58 -5.02
CA LYS A 619 19.57 -33.82 -3.79
C LYS A 619 20.14 -32.38 -3.83
N GLU A 620 21.24 -32.17 -4.55
CA GLU A 620 21.93 -30.88 -4.71
C GLU A 620 21.25 -30.05 -5.80
N ARG A 621 20.94 -30.68 -6.95
CA ARG A 621 20.15 -30.07 -8.05
C ARG A 621 18.82 -29.53 -7.53
N LEU A 622 18.05 -30.34 -6.82
CA LEU A 622 16.77 -29.97 -6.21
C LEU A 622 16.90 -28.88 -5.13
N LEU A 623 18.03 -28.79 -4.42
CA LEU A 623 18.29 -27.73 -3.44
C LEU A 623 18.61 -26.39 -4.12
N VAL A 624 19.40 -26.42 -5.19
CA VAL A 624 19.72 -25.26 -6.02
C VAL A 624 18.48 -24.76 -6.75
N GLU A 625 17.67 -25.64 -7.35
CA GLU A 625 16.35 -25.33 -7.93
C GLU A 625 15.47 -24.53 -6.96
N LYS A 626 15.33 -25.01 -5.72
CA LYS A 626 14.57 -24.34 -4.66
C LYS A 626 15.18 -22.98 -4.27
N ARG A 627 16.51 -22.83 -4.36
CA ARG A 627 17.20 -21.54 -4.14
C ARG A 627 16.99 -20.57 -5.30
N ILE A 628 17.02 -21.04 -6.54
CA ILE A 628 16.72 -20.26 -7.75
C ILE A 628 15.30 -19.70 -7.67
N GLN A 629 14.29 -20.56 -7.40
CA GLN A 629 12.90 -20.13 -7.30
C GLN A 629 12.67 -19.13 -6.15
N LYS A 630 13.32 -19.34 -4.99
CA LYS A 630 13.30 -18.37 -3.88
C LYS A 630 13.94 -17.03 -4.28
N THR A 631 15.02 -17.05 -5.05
CA THR A 631 15.73 -15.85 -5.53
C THR A 631 14.91 -15.09 -6.57
N LYS A 632 14.37 -15.78 -7.59
CA LYS A 632 13.46 -15.21 -8.60
C LYS A 632 12.24 -14.53 -7.92
N LYS A 633 11.66 -15.14 -6.88
CA LYS A 633 10.58 -14.56 -6.07
C LYS A 633 11.01 -13.34 -5.25
N LEU A 634 12.21 -13.35 -4.64
CA LEU A 634 12.75 -12.21 -3.89
C LEU A 634 13.04 -11.02 -4.81
N TYR A 635 13.65 -11.29 -5.97
CA TYR A 635 13.97 -10.28 -6.98
C TYR A 635 12.71 -9.58 -7.49
N ARG A 636 11.66 -10.34 -7.89
CA ARG A 636 10.35 -9.77 -8.27
C ARG A 636 9.79 -8.85 -7.17
N LYS A 637 9.82 -9.26 -5.89
CA LYS A 637 9.36 -8.43 -4.76
C LYS A 637 10.17 -7.13 -4.61
N LYS A 638 11.51 -7.21 -4.64
CA LYS A 638 12.42 -6.04 -4.54
C LYS A 638 12.22 -5.07 -5.71
N ARG A 639 12.13 -5.60 -6.94
CA ARG A 639 11.86 -4.83 -8.16
C ARG A 639 10.51 -4.10 -8.09
N LEU A 640 9.44 -4.78 -7.67
CA LEU A 640 8.11 -4.18 -7.48
C LEU A 640 8.10 -3.06 -6.42
N ILE A 641 8.84 -3.20 -5.32
CA ILE A 641 8.97 -2.13 -4.30
C ILE A 641 9.67 -0.89 -4.90
N LYS A 642 10.76 -1.08 -5.65
CA LYS A 642 11.48 0.02 -6.32
C LYS A 642 10.61 0.70 -7.38
N PHE A 643 9.85 -0.08 -8.17
CA PHE A 643 8.84 0.42 -9.10
C PHE A 643 7.79 1.29 -8.40
N ARG A 644 7.11 0.76 -7.36
CA ARG A 644 6.06 1.49 -6.64
C ARG A 644 6.58 2.78 -6.00
N LYS A 645 7.82 2.83 -5.52
CA LYS A 645 8.47 4.06 -5.03
C LYS A 645 8.70 5.09 -6.15
N LEU A 646 9.25 4.66 -7.28
CA LEU A 646 9.53 5.55 -8.42
C LEU A 646 8.24 6.06 -9.08
N PHE A 647 7.22 5.21 -9.25
CA PHE A 647 5.93 5.61 -9.82
C PHE A 647 5.23 6.67 -8.95
N LYS A 648 5.20 6.50 -7.62
CA LYS A 648 4.65 7.52 -6.71
C LYS A 648 5.45 8.82 -6.72
N LEU A 649 6.78 8.76 -6.91
CA LEU A 649 7.61 9.97 -7.06
C LEU A 649 7.33 10.69 -8.39
N ALA A 650 7.21 9.96 -9.50
CA ALA A 650 6.88 10.53 -10.81
C ALA A 650 5.49 11.21 -10.81
N LEU A 651 4.48 10.60 -10.16
CA LEU A 651 3.18 11.26 -9.95
C LEU A 651 3.31 12.57 -9.15
N LYS A 652 4.09 12.58 -8.06
CA LYS A 652 4.31 13.80 -7.27
C LYS A 652 5.04 14.89 -8.07
N GLN A 653 5.99 14.51 -8.92
CA GLN A 653 6.71 15.45 -9.79
C GLN A 653 5.81 16.00 -10.90
N LEU A 654 4.92 15.18 -11.48
CA LEU A 654 3.95 15.62 -12.49
C LEU A 654 3.03 16.71 -11.92
N HIS A 655 2.60 16.58 -10.66
CA HIS A 655 1.76 17.55 -9.98
C HIS A 655 2.60 18.60 -9.22
N SER A 656 3.56 19.21 -9.91
CA SER A 656 4.43 20.27 -9.38
C SER A 656 4.74 21.33 -10.44
N SER A 657 5.42 22.41 -10.05
CA SER A 657 5.94 23.44 -10.97
C SER A 657 7.04 22.94 -11.93
N PHE A 658 7.45 21.68 -11.82
CA PHE A 658 8.54 21.07 -12.60
C PHE A 658 8.18 19.65 -13.08
N PRO A 659 7.14 19.50 -13.93
CA PRO A 659 6.68 18.18 -14.38
C PRO A 659 7.66 17.48 -15.32
N GLU A 660 8.62 18.18 -15.92
CA GLU A 660 9.69 17.60 -16.73
C GLU A 660 10.51 16.55 -15.96
N LYS A 661 10.66 16.74 -14.64
CA LYS A 661 11.35 15.80 -13.74
C LYS A 661 10.58 14.47 -13.60
N ALA A 662 9.28 14.44 -13.88
CA ALA A 662 8.50 13.21 -13.90
C ALA A 662 8.86 12.32 -15.10
N ILE A 663 9.33 12.88 -16.22
CA ILE A 663 9.71 12.12 -17.42
C ILE A 663 10.84 11.15 -17.11
N GLU A 664 11.91 11.63 -16.47
CA GLU A 664 13.07 10.82 -16.13
C GLU A 664 12.72 9.76 -15.07
N THR A 665 11.97 10.14 -14.04
CA THR A 665 11.51 9.21 -12.99
C THR A 665 10.54 8.16 -13.54
N ALA A 666 9.68 8.51 -14.52
CA ALA A 666 8.80 7.56 -15.19
C ALA A 666 9.58 6.59 -16.09
N LYS A 667 10.64 7.04 -16.80
CA LYS A 667 11.56 6.17 -17.54
C LYS A 667 12.28 5.19 -16.59
N LYS A 668 12.81 5.68 -15.46
CA LYS A 668 13.39 4.86 -14.37
C LYS A 668 12.38 3.90 -13.72
N ALA A 669 11.12 4.31 -13.59
CA ALA A 669 10.04 3.43 -13.12
C ALA A 669 9.76 2.32 -14.14
N LEU A 670 9.65 2.63 -15.44
CA LEU A 670 9.36 1.67 -16.50
C LEU A 670 10.43 0.57 -16.59
N GLN A 671 11.72 0.92 -16.47
CA GLN A 671 12.82 -0.05 -16.36
C GLN A 671 12.63 -1.03 -15.19
N HIS A 672 12.11 -0.54 -14.05
CA HIS A 672 11.83 -1.36 -12.88
C HIS A 672 10.43 -1.98 -12.85
N CYS A 673 9.56 -1.70 -13.82
CA CYS A 673 8.25 -2.36 -13.92
C CYS A 673 8.44 -3.88 -14.12
N PRO A 674 7.66 -4.75 -13.45
CA PRO A 674 7.56 -6.15 -13.81
C PRO A 674 7.10 -6.29 -15.27
N VAL A 675 7.69 -7.22 -16.01
CA VAL A 675 7.35 -7.42 -17.44
C VAL A 675 6.01 -8.11 -17.57
N GLU A 676 5.74 -9.00 -16.61
CA GLU A 676 4.54 -9.82 -16.48
C GLU A 676 3.28 -9.00 -16.11
N GLU A 677 3.43 -7.75 -15.64
CA GLU A 677 2.34 -6.89 -15.18
C GLU A 677 2.00 -5.80 -16.21
N ILE A 678 1.40 -6.21 -17.32
CA ILE A 678 0.98 -5.33 -18.45
C ILE A 678 0.21 -4.09 -17.97
N LYS A 679 -0.67 -4.24 -16.97
CA LYS A 679 -1.45 -3.14 -16.36
C LYS A 679 -0.55 -2.03 -15.79
N TYR A 680 0.58 -2.38 -15.17
CA TYR A 680 1.57 -1.42 -14.67
C TYR A 680 2.41 -0.81 -15.78
N GLN A 681 2.76 -1.58 -16.83
CA GLN A 681 3.41 -1.01 -18.02
C GLN A 681 2.52 0.04 -18.70
N HIS A 682 1.23 -0.26 -18.91
CA HIS A 682 0.28 0.66 -19.54
C HIS A 682 0.09 1.95 -18.72
N LYS A 683 -0.08 1.83 -17.40
CA LYS A 683 -0.16 3.01 -16.51
C LYS A 683 1.12 3.84 -16.50
N THR A 684 2.30 3.20 -16.60
CA THR A 684 3.59 3.91 -16.64
C THR A 684 3.88 4.56 -18.00
N LYS A 685 3.51 3.91 -19.10
CA LYS A 685 3.57 4.50 -20.45
C LYS A 685 2.58 5.68 -20.59
N ALA A 686 1.39 5.59 -19.98
CA ALA A 686 0.45 6.71 -19.92
C ALA A 686 0.98 7.89 -19.09
N LEU A 687 1.55 7.62 -17.90
CA LEU A 687 2.20 8.63 -17.07
C LEU A 687 3.35 9.33 -17.81
N LEU A 688 4.19 8.57 -18.54
CA LEU A 688 5.27 9.11 -19.33
C LEU A 688 4.76 10.04 -20.45
N ARG A 689 3.80 9.59 -21.27
CA ARG A 689 3.20 10.42 -22.33
C ARG A 689 2.56 11.70 -21.78
N ARG A 690 1.92 11.64 -20.62
CA ARG A 690 1.35 12.81 -19.95
C ARG A 690 2.44 13.79 -19.51
N ALA A 691 3.49 13.30 -18.85
CA ALA A 691 4.65 14.11 -18.46
C ALA A 691 5.39 14.73 -19.66
N GLU A 692 5.46 14.02 -20.79
CA GLU A 692 6.04 14.55 -22.03
C GLU A 692 5.14 15.62 -22.67
N ARG A 693 3.80 15.49 -22.61
CA ARG A 693 2.86 16.52 -23.09
C ARG A 693 2.92 17.81 -22.26
N VAL A 694 3.10 17.72 -20.93
CA VAL A 694 3.14 18.90 -20.04
C VAL A 694 4.55 19.41 -19.74
N ARG A 695 5.58 19.01 -20.52
CA ARG A 695 7.00 19.26 -20.22
C ARG A 695 7.33 20.74 -19.96
N ASN A 696 6.73 21.65 -20.73
CA ASN A 696 6.96 23.10 -20.64
C ASN A 696 5.80 23.83 -19.93
N MET A 697 4.98 23.11 -19.15
CA MET A 697 3.85 23.66 -18.41
C MET A 697 4.10 23.61 -16.90
N VAL A 698 3.37 24.40 -16.12
CA VAL A 698 3.30 24.27 -14.67
C VAL A 698 1.93 23.78 -14.23
N TYR A 699 1.90 22.96 -13.17
CA TYR A 699 0.64 22.48 -12.60
C TYR A 699 0.06 23.49 -11.60
N VAL A 700 -1.17 23.96 -11.86
CA VAL A 700 -1.95 24.75 -10.91
C VAL A 700 -2.93 23.83 -10.18
N PRO A 701 -2.88 23.75 -8.83
CA PRO A 701 -3.70 22.80 -8.06
C PRO A 701 -5.19 23.22 -7.99
N PRO A 702 -6.11 22.25 -7.84
CA PRO A 702 -7.52 22.54 -7.58
C PRO A 702 -7.72 23.35 -6.30
N GLY A 703 -8.81 24.12 -6.24
CA GLY A 703 -9.18 24.92 -5.08
C GLY A 703 -9.67 26.32 -5.43
N ARG A 704 -10.24 26.99 -4.42
CA ARG A 704 -10.61 28.41 -4.50
C ARG A 704 -9.38 29.31 -4.51
N PHE A 705 -9.50 30.46 -5.16
CA PHE A 705 -8.55 31.58 -5.09
C PHE A 705 -9.35 32.88 -4.97
N ILE A 706 -8.67 34.01 -4.73
CA ILE A 706 -9.30 35.34 -4.81
C ILE A 706 -9.16 35.81 -6.26
N MET A 707 -10.27 36.03 -6.95
CA MET A 707 -10.32 36.66 -8.26
C MET A 707 -10.76 38.12 -8.12
N GLY A 708 -10.19 39.03 -8.90
CA GLY A 708 -10.51 40.45 -8.87
C GLY A 708 -10.04 41.14 -7.58
N THR A 709 -10.60 42.32 -7.33
CA THR A 709 -10.17 43.22 -6.25
C THR A 709 -11.35 44.02 -5.72
N ASP A 710 -11.25 44.48 -4.48
CA ASP A 710 -12.20 45.42 -3.87
C ASP A 710 -11.66 46.84 -3.81
N SER A 711 -10.41 47.07 -4.26
CA SER A 711 -9.72 48.36 -4.22
C SER A 711 -10.52 49.45 -4.91
N GLU A 712 -10.56 50.64 -4.32
CA GLU A 712 -11.28 51.78 -4.89
C GLU A 712 -10.49 52.44 -6.04
N ASP A 713 -9.18 52.17 -6.15
CA ASP A 713 -8.29 52.57 -7.26
C ASP A 713 -8.33 51.62 -8.50
N SER A 714 -9.19 50.59 -8.49
CA SER A 714 -9.28 49.59 -9.56
C SER A 714 -10.52 49.80 -10.44
N GLU A 715 -10.48 49.36 -11.70
CA GLU A 715 -11.56 49.61 -12.65
C GLU A 715 -12.86 48.95 -12.16
N PRO A 716 -14.04 49.53 -12.45
CA PRO A 716 -15.32 48.92 -12.07
C PRO A 716 -15.41 47.44 -12.48
N TRP A 717 -14.86 47.08 -13.65
CA TRP A 717 -14.87 45.72 -14.18
C TRP A 717 -13.83 44.77 -13.58
N GLU A 718 -12.87 45.24 -12.76
CA GLU A 718 -11.99 44.39 -11.92
C GLU A 718 -12.66 43.98 -10.58
N ARG A 719 -13.87 44.48 -10.30
CA ARG A 719 -14.52 44.47 -8.98
C ARG A 719 -15.90 43.78 -9.04
N PRO A 720 -16.44 43.28 -7.91
CA PRO A 720 -15.79 43.10 -6.60
C PRO A 720 -14.83 41.90 -6.62
N SER A 721 -14.08 41.70 -5.53
CA SER A 721 -13.34 40.44 -5.38
C SER A 721 -14.29 39.28 -5.03
N TYR A 722 -14.02 38.11 -5.59
CA TYR A 722 -14.83 36.91 -5.33
C TYR A 722 -13.98 35.64 -5.29
N ARG A 723 -14.56 34.53 -4.82
CA ARG A 723 -13.81 33.28 -4.54
C ARG A 723 -14.26 32.08 -5.39
N PRO A 724 -14.09 32.11 -6.72
CA PRO A 724 -14.42 30.98 -7.58
C PRO A 724 -13.55 29.77 -7.24
N TYR A 725 -14.13 28.58 -7.35
CA TYR A 725 -13.37 27.32 -7.32
C TYR A 725 -12.95 26.95 -8.74
N LEU A 726 -11.69 26.56 -8.91
CA LEU A 726 -11.22 25.91 -10.14
C LEU A 726 -10.72 24.51 -9.81
N GLU A 727 -10.96 23.59 -10.75
CA GLU A 727 -10.27 22.30 -10.80
C GLU A 727 -8.76 22.47 -11.04
N GLY A 728 -8.02 21.36 -11.00
CA GLY A 728 -6.62 21.35 -11.41
C GLY A 728 -6.48 21.56 -12.92
N TYR A 729 -5.39 22.21 -13.35
CA TYR A 729 -5.03 22.35 -14.76
C TYR A 729 -3.51 22.54 -14.88
N TYR A 730 -3.03 22.52 -16.12
CA TYR A 730 -1.68 22.94 -16.47
C TYR A 730 -1.78 24.22 -17.31
N ILE A 731 -0.83 25.12 -17.16
CA ILE A 731 -0.68 26.32 -18.00
C ILE A 731 0.76 26.42 -18.48
N ASP A 732 0.99 26.92 -19.68
CA ASP A 732 2.33 27.06 -20.24
C ASP A 732 3.19 27.96 -19.35
N LYS A 733 4.40 27.50 -19.08
CA LYS A 733 5.36 28.19 -18.20
C LYS A 733 5.76 29.57 -18.75
N TYR A 734 5.71 29.69 -20.07
CA TYR A 734 6.05 30.84 -20.89
C TYR A 734 4.89 31.13 -21.87
N GLU A 735 4.91 32.30 -22.48
CA GLU A 735 4.16 32.64 -23.69
C GLU A 735 4.59 31.74 -24.87
N VAL A 736 3.73 31.61 -25.88
CA VAL A 736 4.08 30.87 -27.11
C VAL A 736 5.17 31.63 -27.86
N THR A 737 6.28 30.96 -28.11
CA THR A 737 7.44 31.55 -28.79
C THR A 737 7.27 31.59 -30.31
N ASN A 738 7.94 32.51 -30.99
CA ASN A 738 7.92 32.59 -32.46
C ASN A 738 8.31 31.27 -33.13
N ARG A 739 9.37 30.58 -32.65
CA ARG A 739 9.78 29.27 -33.15
C ARG A 739 8.68 28.21 -32.99
N GLU A 740 7.98 28.20 -31.86
CA GLU A 740 6.86 27.27 -31.67
C GLU A 740 5.66 27.59 -32.58
N TYR A 741 5.43 28.88 -32.88
CA TYR A 741 4.41 29.32 -33.84
C TYR A 741 4.82 29.05 -35.30
N GLU A 742 6.11 29.08 -35.62
CA GLU A 742 6.62 28.65 -36.92
C GLU A 742 6.33 27.17 -37.17
N GLU A 743 6.46 26.29 -36.16
CA GLU A 743 6.04 24.89 -36.28
C GLU A 743 4.54 24.75 -36.64
N PHE A 744 3.68 25.66 -36.15
CA PHE A 744 2.25 25.69 -36.46
C PHE A 744 2.01 26.10 -37.91
N LEU A 745 2.60 27.22 -38.36
CA LEU A 745 2.55 27.68 -39.75
C LEU A 745 3.05 26.59 -40.73
N ASN A 746 4.20 26.00 -40.43
CA ASN A 746 4.82 24.94 -41.23
C ASN A 746 4.05 23.60 -41.19
N TYR A 747 3.07 23.45 -40.30
CA TYR A 747 2.13 22.33 -40.28
C TYR A 747 0.85 22.66 -41.08
N ILE A 748 0.18 23.79 -40.81
CA ILE A 748 -1.10 24.11 -41.47
C ILE A 748 -0.96 24.37 -42.96
N ARG A 749 0.16 24.99 -43.39
CA ARG A 749 0.49 25.22 -44.82
C ARG A 749 0.69 23.92 -45.63
N LYS A 750 0.71 22.75 -44.97
CA LYS A 750 0.83 21.41 -45.59
C LYS A 750 -0.46 20.59 -45.49
N LEU A 751 -1.54 21.15 -44.94
CA LEU A 751 -2.83 20.47 -44.85
C LEU A 751 -3.70 20.76 -46.09
N PRO A 752 -4.49 19.80 -46.58
CA PRO A 752 -5.53 20.05 -47.58
C PRO A 752 -6.62 21.04 -47.11
N ASN A 753 -6.70 21.31 -45.80
CA ASN A 753 -7.49 22.40 -45.22
C ASN A 753 -6.66 23.03 -44.09
N PRO A 754 -6.09 24.25 -44.27
CA PRO A 754 -5.32 24.93 -43.23
C PRO A 754 -6.19 25.33 -42.03
N HIS A 755 -7.45 25.72 -42.26
CA HIS A 755 -8.40 26.16 -41.24
C HIS A 755 -8.96 25.04 -40.33
N LYS A 756 -8.39 23.83 -40.39
CA LYS A 756 -8.83 22.63 -39.64
C LYS A 756 -8.94 22.82 -38.12
N TYR A 757 -8.20 23.77 -37.54
CA TYR A 757 -8.13 24.00 -36.09
C TYR A 757 -8.86 25.26 -35.61
N CYS A 758 -9.40 26.03 -36.56
CA CYS A 758 -9.94 27.37 -36.36
C CYS A 758 -11.22 27.41 -35.52
N HIS A 759 -11.60 28.62 -35.09
CA HIS A 759 -12.86 28.81 -34.38
C HIS A 759 -14.02 28.94 -35.37
N LYS A 760 -15.19 28.40 -35.01
CA LYS A 760 -16.43 28.45 -35.82
C LYS A 760 -16.91 29.86 -36.23
N LEU A 761 -16.36 30.92 -35.62
CA LEU A 761 -16.71 32.31 -35.91
C LEU A 761 -15.66 33.02 -36.77
N GLU A 762 -14.50 32.42 -37.06
CA GLU A 762 -13.39 33.07 -37.76
C GLU A 762 -13.81 33.66 -39.12
N SER A 763 -14.57 32.90 -39.90
CA SER A 763 -15.15 33.33 -41.18
C SER A 763 -16.18 34.46 -41.09
N GLN A 764 -16.66 34.81 -39.89
CA GLN A 764 -17.51 35.99 -39.68
C GLN A 764 -16.70 37.30 -39.50
N TYR A 765 -15.39 37.19 -39.24
CA TYR A 765 -14.47 38.33 -39.13
C TYR A 765 -13.49 38.39 -40.31
N PHE A 766 -13.20 37.24 -40.92
CA PHE A 766 -12.33 37.08 -42.09
C PHE A 766 -13.06 36.29 -43.19
N PRO A 767 -14.01 36.89 -43.91
CA PRO A 767 -14.83 36.18 -44.92
C PRO A 767 -14.01 35.70 -46.13
N GLU A 768 -12.91 36.38 -46.44
CA GLU A 768 -11.95 36.01 -47.51
C GLU A 768 -10.96 34.92 -47.06
N GLY A 769 -11.00 34.51 -45.79
CA GLY A 769 -10.01 33.64 -45.17
C GLY A 769 -8.80 34.40 -44.61
N LYS A 770 -7.85 33.66 -44.02
CA LYS A 770 -6.57 34.18 -43.50
C LYS A 770 -5.52 33.07 -43.45
N ASP A 771 -4.26 33.39 -43.65
CA ASP A 771 -3.17 32.39 -43.69
C ASP A 771 -2.54 32.10 -42.30
N HIS A 772 -3.02 32.78 -41.26
CA HIS A 772 -2.53 32.81 -39.88
C HIS A 772 -1.11 33.38 -39.68
N THR A 773 -0.50 34.02 -40.69
CA THR A 773 0.80 34.68 -40.53
C THR A 773 0.65 35.93 -39.63
N PRO A 774 1.45 36.09 -38.57
CA PRO A 774 1.35 37.23 -37.65
C PRO A 774 1.68 38.57 -38.33
N LEU A 775 1.06 39.66 -37.88
CA LEU A 775 1.14 40.98 -38.53
C LEU A 775 2.56 41.55 -38.65
N TYR A 776 3.49 41.15 -37.77
CA TYR A 776 4.87 41.64 -37.75
C TYR A 776 5.89 40.52 -38.01
N TRP A 777 5.50 39.48 -38.75
CA TRP A 777 6.33 38.29 -38.96
C TRP A 777 7.67 38.60 -39.66
N ASP A 778 7.70 39.56 -40.58
CA ASP A 778 8.92 39.92 -41.31
C ASP A 778 9.77 40.99 -40.58
N ASP A 779 9.37 41.42 -39.38
CA ASP A 779 10.10 42.40 -38.57
C ASP A 779 11.00 41.70 -37.51
N MET A 780 12.31 41.76 -37.74
CA MET A 780 13.35 41.22 -36.83
C MET A 780 13.39 41.84 -35.42
N ARG A 781 12.61 42.92 -35.15
CA ARG A 781 12.36 43.41 -33.80
C ARG A 781 11.44 42.48 -33.01
N TYR A 782 10.53 41.79 -33.69
CA TYR A 782 9.44 41.03 -33.07
C TYR A 782 9.52 39.52 -33.35
N ASN A 783 10.06 39.12 -34.49
CA ASN A 783 10.20 37.71 -34.89
C ASN A 783 11.63 37.14 -34.64
N GLN A 784 12.00 36.95 -33.36
CA GLN A 784 13.16 36.11 -32.99
C GLN A 784 12.69 34.86 -32.26
N ASP A 785 13.34 33.71 -32.48
CA ASP A 785 12.95 32.36 -32.03
C ASP A 785 12.30 32.28 -30.65
N GLU A 786 12.93 32.91 -29.65
CA GLU A 786 12.61 32.81 -28.22
C GLU A 786 11.84 34.04 -27.69
N GLN A 787 11.52 35.02 -28.53
CA GLN A 787 10.54 36.06 -28.19
C GLN A 787 9.12 35.46 -28.23
N PRO A 788 8.15 36.01 -27.46
CA PRO A 788 6.74 35.67 -27.64
C PRO A 788 6.27 36.07 -29.04
N VAL A 789 5.39 35.27 -29.63
CA VAL A 789 4.73 35.64 -30.89
C VAL A 789 3.75 36.80 -30.67
N VAL A 790 3.84 37.81 -31.53
CA VAL A 790 3.03 39.04 -31.47
C VAL A 790 2.43 39.40 -32.82
N GLY A 791 1.41 40.26 -32.84
CA GLY A 791 0.62 40.53 -34.04
C GLY A 791 -0.34 39.39 -34.41
N VAL A 792 -0.68 38.55 -33.43
CA VAL A 792 -1.67 37.47 -33.53
C VAL A 792 -3.00 37.93 -32.93
N ASP A 793 -4.10 37.55 -33.58
CA ASP A 793 -5.44 37.80 -33.04
C ASP A 793 -5.94 36.64 -32.18
N TRP A 794 -7.17 36.75 -31.65
CA TRP A 794 -7.74 35.72 -30.80
C TRP A 794 -7.94 34.39 -31.55
N PHE A 795 -8.18 34.44 -32.86
CA PHE A 795 -8.43 33.28 -33.71
C PHE A 795 -7.13 32.53 -34.00
N ASP A 796 -6.04 33.24 -34.28
CA ASP A 796 -4.67 32.69 -34.39
C ASP A 796 -4.28 31.96 -33.10
N ALA A 797 -4.45 32.63 -31.96
CA ALA A 797 -4.16 32.08 -30.64
C ALA A 797 -4.99 30.83 -30.34
N TYR A 798 -6.30 30.84 -30.68
CA TYR A 798 -7.19 29.70 -30.53
C TYR A 798 -6.80 28.53 -31.44
N ALA A 799 -6.53 28.78 -32.73
CA ALA A 799 -6.18 27.75 -33.71
C ALA A 799 -4.87 27.04 -33.35
N TYR A 800 -3.84 27.80 -32.93
CA TYR A 800 -2.61 27.26 -32.40
C TYR A 800 -2.85 26.39 -31.15
N ALA A 801 -3.64 26.88 -30.18
CA ALA A 801 -3.91 26.15 -28.95
C ALA A 801 -4.59 24.81 -29.25
N ARG A 802 -5.58 24.82 -30.16
CA ARG A 802 -6.28 23.62 -30.65
C ARG A 802 -5.32 22.66 -31.35
N TRP A 803 -4.40 23.15 -32.19
CA TRP A 803 -3.39 22.34 -32.86
C TRP A 803 -2.44 21.63 -31.87
N LYS A 804 -1.91 22.34 -30.87
CA LYS A 804 -1.11 21.74 -29.77
C LYS A 804 -1.93 20.81 -28.84
N ASN A 805 -3.22 20.58 -29.10
CA ASN A 805 -4.16 19.82 -28.24
C ASN A 805 -4.30 20.43 -26.83
N LYS A 806 -4.31 21.77 -26.77
CA LYS A 806 -4.47 22.63 -25.59
C LYS A 806 -5.76 23.46 -25.72
N HIS A 807 -6.00 24.38 -24.78
CA HIS A 807 -6.99 25.46 -24.87
C HIS A 807 -6.33 26.81 -24.53
N LEU A 808 -6.93 27.96 -24.90
CA LEU A 808 -6.50 29.25 -24.32
C LEU A 808 -6.98 29.31 -22.86
N PRO A 809 -6.14 29.75 -21.90
CA PRO A 809 -6.55 29.84 -20.50
C PRO A 809 -7.75 30.76 -20.35
N SER A 810 -8.80 30.32 -19.64
CA SER A 810 -9.83 31.26 -19.19
C SER A 810 -9.19 32.35 -18.31
N GLU A 811 -9.81 33.52 -18.23
CA GLU A 811 -9.37 34.64 -17.38
C GLU A 811 -9.17 34.20 -15.92
N ARG A 812 -10.02 33.27 -15.45
CA ARG A 812 -9.92 32.61 -14.15
C ARG A 812 -8.68 31.72 -14.02
N GLU A 813 -8.36 30.93 -15.05
CA GLU A 813 -7.14 30.10 -15.08
C GLU A 813 -5.89 30.99 -15.16
N TRP A 814 -5.92 32.06 -15.98
CA TRP A 814 -4.82 33.01 -16.10
C TRP A 814 -4.55 33.74 -14.78
N GLU A 815 -5.58 34.33 -14.16
CA GLU A 815 -5.39 35.11 -12.94
C GLU A 815 -4.91 34.25 -11.77
N LYS A 816 -5.49 33.06 -11.58
CA LYS A 816 -5.04 32.12 -10.55
C LYS A 816 -3.58 31.71 -10.79
N ALA A 817 -3.19 31.46 -12.04
CA ALA A 817 -1.81 31.15 -12.40
C ALA A 817 -0.83 32.30 -12.10
N ALA A 818 -1.27 33.55 -12.27
CA ALA A 818 -0.47 34.75 -12.03
C ALA A 818 -0.30 35.07 -10.53
N ARG A 819 -1.38 35.08 -9.75
CA ARG A 819 -1.38 35.65 -8.37
C ARG A 819 -1.47 34.64 -7.22
N GLY A 820 -1.75 33.37 -7.53
CA GLY A 820 -1.93 32.31 -6.54
C GLY A 820 -3.15 32.48 -5.63
N SER A 821 -3.36 31.50 -4.74
CA SER A 821 -4.48 31.51 -3.79
C SER A 821 -4.46 32.65 -2.76
N LYS A 822 -3.30 33.33 -2.58
CA LYS A 822 -3.15 34.48 -1.70
C LYS A 822 -3.61 35.81 -2.30
N GLY A 823 -3.94 35.87 -3.59
CA GLY A 823 -4.43 37.10 -4.23
C GLY A 823 -3.36 38.20 -4.31
N LEU A 824 -2.11 37.87 -4.66
CA LEU A 824 -1.03 38.86 -4.79
C LEU A 824 -1.39 39.97 -5.79
N LYS A 825 -0.70 41.12 -5.70
CA LYS A 825 -0.92 42.26 -6.60
C LYS A 825 -0.21 42.07 -7.93
N TRP A 826 1.11 41.87 -7.91
CA TRP A 826 1.93 41.39 -9.04
C TRP A 826 2.34 39.92 -8.79
N PRO A 827 2.78 39.15 -9.80
CA PRO A 827 3.06 37.71 -9.63
C PRO A 827 4.09 37.39 -8.54
N TRP A 828 5.06 38.28 -8.33
CA TRP A 828 6.11 38.16 -7.32
C TRP A 828 5.72 38.71 -5.93
N GLY A 829 4.61 39.45 -5.79
CA GLY A 829 4.21 40.05 -4.52
C GLY A 829 3.44 41.36 -4.62
N ASN A 830 3.36 42.08 -3.50
CA ASN A 830 2.53 43.29 -3.35
C ASN A 830 3.30 44.61 -3.48
N VAL A 831 4.57 44.55 -3.89
CA VAL A 831 5.44 45.72 -4.11
C VAL A 831 5.92 45.71 -5.55
N TRP A 832 5.78 46.84 -6.25
CA TRP A 832 6.25 46.99 -7.62
C TRP A 832 7.77 46.88 -7.69
N ASN A 833 8.29 46.19 -8.71
CA ASN A 833 9.71 46.22 -9.02
C ASN A 833 9.91 46.14 -10.53
N LYS A 834 10.30 47.28 -11.13
CA LYS A 834 10.55 47.40 -12.57
C LYS A 834 11.60 46.41 -13.10
N ASN A 835 12.52 45.92 -12.26
CA ASN A 835 13.57 45.00 -12.70
C ASN A 835 13.08 43.53 -12.79
N TYR A 836 11.81 43.25 -12.49
CA TYR A 836 11.23 41.90 -12.45
C TYR A 836 10.33 41.59 -13.66
N LEU A 837 10.26 42.48 -14.66
CA LEU A 837 9.48 42.29 -15.89
C LEU A 837 10.03 43.08 -17.09
N CYS A 838 9.60 42.68 -18.29
CA CYS A 838 9.77 43.48 -19.50
C CYS A 838 8.67 44.56 -19.55
N HIS A 839 9.01 45.83 -19.33
CA HIS A 839 8.06 46.95 -19.35
C HIS A 839 8.78 48.26 -19.65
N TRP A 840 8.07 49.28 -20.13
CA TRP A 840 8.66 50.57 -20.52
C TRP A 840 9.54 51.19 -19.41
N THR A 841 9.10 51.10 -18.15
CA THR A 841 9.85 51.61 -16.98
C THR A 841 11.16 50.87 -16.70
N SER A 842 11.33 49.64 -17.22
CA SER A 842 12.57 48.87 -17.12
C SER A 842 13.53 49.15 -18.29
N GLY A 843 13.13 50.02 -19.23
CA GLY A 843 13.90 50.37 -20.43
C GLY A 843 13.51 49.58 -21.67
N ALA A 844 12.45 48.77 -21.62
CA ALA A 844 12.01 47.97 -22.75
C ALA A 844 11.56 48.83 -23.94
N ARG A 845 11.79 48.30 -25.15
CA ARG A 845 11.45 48.88 -26.47
C ARG A 845 10.98 47.83 -27.50
N LYS A 846 10.81 46.59 -27.05
CA LYS A 846 10.28 45.42 -27.78
C LYS A 846 10.07 44.26 -26.79
N PRO A 847 9.41 43.15 -27.16
CA PRO A 847 9.34 41.97 -26.30
C PRO A 847 10.73 41.42 -25.97
N ALA A 848 10.91 40.91 -24.75
CA ALA A 848 12.09 40.17 -24.35
C ALA A 848 11.98 38.69 -24.79
N LYS A 849 13.08 37.94 -24.67
CA LYS A 849 13.02 36.48 -24.75
C LYS A 849 12.23 35.94 -23.55
N VAL A 850 11.38 34.94 -23.77
CA VAL A 850 10.58 34.37 -22.69
C VAL A 850 11.49 33.81 -21.59
N GLY A 851 11.11 34.00 -20.34
CA GLY A 851 11.89 33.61 -19.18
C GLY A 851 13.02 34.56 -18.77
N SER A 852 13.19 35.72 -19.41
CA SER A 852 14.28 36.67 -19.10
C SER A 852 14.24 37.22 -17.66
N TYR A 853 13.08 37.20 -16.99
CA TYR A 853 12.88 37.81 -15.67
C TYR A 853 12.60 36.76 -14.57
N PRO A 854 13.61 35.96 -14.14
CA PRO A 854 13.42 34.88 -13.15
C PRO A 854 13.05 35.35 -11.73
N LYS A 855 12.99 36.67 -11.49
CA LYS A 855 12.46 37.27 -10.24
C LYS A 855 10.98 37.65 -10.33
N GLY A 856 10.40 37.70 -11.53
CA GLY A 856 8.98 37.99 -11.76
C GLY A 856 8.06 36.76 -11.73
N VAL A 857 8.59 35.60 -11.36
CA VAL A 857 7.91 34.30 -11.45
C VAL A 857 6.72 34.21 -10.49
N SER A 858 5.60 33.68 -10.97
CA SER A 858 4.35 33.51 -10.23
C SER A 858 4.45 32.48 -9.10
N PRO A 859 3.50 32.45 -8.14
CA PRO A 859 3.52 31.50 -7.02
C PRO A 859 3.40 30.02 -7.42
N TYR A 860 3.05 29.73 -8.68
CA TYR A 860 3.01 28.38 -9.24
C TYR A 860 4.14 28.08 -10.23
N GLY A 861 4.96 29.06 -10.60
CA GLY A 861 6.13 28.90 -11.47
C GLY A 861 5.99 29.42 -12.90
N CYS A 862 4.91 30.15 -13.21
CA CYS A 862 4.76 30.81 -14.52
C CYS A 862 5.72 32.02 -14.61
N TYR A 863 6.36 32.20 -15.75
CA TYR A 863 7.19 33.37 -16.04
C TYR A 863 6.39 34.39 -16.84
N ASP A 864 6.81 35.65 -16.72
CA ASP A 864 6.36 36.78 -17.56
C ASP A 864 4.81 36.98 -17.58
N MET A 865 4.11 36.56 -16.52
CA MET A 865 2.66 36.82 -16.28
C MET A 865 2.35 38.31 -15.97
N ALA A 866 3.30 39.21 -16.24
CA ALA A 866 3.23 40.64 -16.01
C ALA A 866 4.26 41.31 -16.91
N GLY A 867 3.83 42.27 -17.73
CA GLY A 867 4.61 42.83 -18.82
C GLY A 867 4.88 41.83 -19.95
N ASN A 868 5.91 42.12 -20.72
CA ASN A 868 6.29 41.44 -21.96
C ASN A 868 5.21 41.54 -23.05
N VAL A 869 4.11 40.79 -22.98
CA VAL A 869 3.00 40.88 -23.93
C VAL A 869 1.65 40.68 -23.24
N TRP A 870 0.64 41.41 -23.71
CA TRP A 870 -0.76 41.14 -23.40
C TRP A 870 -1.14 39.75 -23.92
N GLU A 871 -1.77 38.93 -23.09
CA GLU A 871 -2.10 37.54 -23.43
C GLU A 871 -3.59 37.32 -23.68
N TRP A 872 -3.95 36.74 -24.83
CA TRP A 872 -5.32 36.32 -25.12
C TRP A 872 -5.83 35.22 -24.16
N THR A 873 -7.00 35.48 -23.55
CA THR A 873 -7.74 34.48 -22.74
C THR A 873 -8.84 33.78 -23.53
N GLY A 874 -9.31 32.63 -23.05
CA GLY A 874 -10.23 31.75 -23.74
C GLY A 874 -11.74 31.95 -23.47
N ASP A 875 -12.16 32.88 -22.61
CA ASP A 875 -13.58 33.15 -22.37
C ASP A 875 -14.26 33.80 -23.60
N GLU A 876 -15.53 33.46 -23.86
CA GLU A 876 -16.17 33.80 -25.14
C GLU A 876 -16.67 35.26 -25.27
N GLU A 877 -16.75 36.01 -24.17
CA GLU A 877 -17.26 37.39 -24.09
C GLU A 877 -16.63 38.12 -22.89
N PHE A 878 -16.46 39.44 -22.98
CA PHE A 878 -16.11 40.28 -21.84
C PHE A 878 -17.33 40.44 -20.92
N LYS A 879 -17.30 39.79 -19.74
CA LYS A 879 -18.40 39.83 -18.75
C LYS A 879 -17.98 40.50 -17.44
N ALA A 880 -18.96 41.05 -16.74
CA ALA A 880 -18.79 41.58 -15.39
C ALA A 880 -18.54 40.43 -14.39
N TYR A 881 -17.86 40.72 -13.28
CA TYR A 881 -17.71 39.73 -12.20
C TYR A 881 -19.03 39.53 -11.43
N PRO A 882 -19.24 38.37 -10.78
CA PRO A 882 -20.47 38.12 -10.04
C PRO A 882 -20.75 39.20 -8.99
N ASN A 883 -22.00 39.67 -8.92
CA ASN A 883 -22.47 40.76 -8.05
C ASN A 883 -21.89 42.16 -8.36
N ALA A 884 -21.15 42.33 -9.45
CA ALA A 884 -20.69 43.65 -9.90
C ALA A 884 -21.86 44.49 -10.42
N LYS A 885 -22.00 45.73 -9.90
CA LYS A 885 -22.98 46.72 -10.37
C LYS A 885 -22.30 47.70 -11.32
N VAL A 886 -21.97 47.23 -12.52
CA VAL A 886 -21.18 47.96 -13.52
C VAL A 886 -21.97 48.11 -14.80
N MET A 887 -22.06 49.34 -15.29
CA MET A 887 -22.63 49.68 -16.60
C MET A 887 -21.47 50.18 -17.48
N ASP A 888 -20.99 49.33 -18.37
CA ASP A 888 -19.95 49.62 -19.38
C ASP A 888 -20.45 49.00 -20.69
N ALA A 889 -20.51 49.80 -21.76
CA ALA A 889 -21.08 49.40 -23.03
C ALA A 889 -20.40 48.16 -23.66
N ARG A 890 -19.15 47.87 -23.28
CA ARG A 890 -18.37 46.73 -23.80
C ARG A 890 -18.79 45.39 -23.16
N LEU A 891 -19.53 45.42 -22.05
CA LEU A 891 -19.94 44.22 -21.31
C LEU A 891 -21.04 43.45 -22.07
N GLY A 892 -20.75 42.21 -22.45
CA GLY A 892 -21.65 41.39 -23.27
C GLY A 892 -21.58 41.69 -24.78
N GLU A 893 -20.79 42.68 -25.20
CA GLU A 893 -20.43 42.84 -26.62
C GLU A 893 -19.35 41.84 -27.05
N LYS A 894 -19.01 41.86 -28.35
CA LYS A 894 -18.06 40.96 -29.03
C LYS A 894 -16.59 41.15 -28.61
N TYR A 895 -16.29 41.60 -27.39
CA TYR A 895 -14.92 41.76 -26.87
C TYR A 895 -14.40 40.48 -26.20
N ARG A 896 -13.07 40.32 -26.21
CA ARG A 896 -12.31 39.27 -25.53
C ARG A 896 -11.30 39.91 -24.57
N VAL A 897 -10.97 39.21 -23.49
CA VAL A 897 -10.07 39.72 -22.46
C VAL A 897 -8.62 39.37 -22.80
N VAL A 898 -7.75 40.38 -22.78
CA VAL A 898 -6.30 40.19 -22.61
C VAL A 898 -5.86 40.54 -21.18
N ARG A 899 -4.74 39.96 -20.76
CA ARG A 899 -4.17 40.07 -19.40
C ARG A 899 -2.66 40.30 -19.45
N GLY A 900 -2.10 40.89 -18.39
CA GLY A 900 -0.66 40.92 -18.14
C GLY A 900 0.05 42.27 -18.29
N GLY A 901 -0.46 43.23 -19.09
CA GLY A 901 0.37 44.37 -19.53
C GLY A 901 1.39 43.97 -20.60
N SER A 902 2.19 44.89 -21.12
CA SER A 902 3.17 44.57 -22.17
C SER A 902 4.54 45.24 -21.98
N TRP A 903 5.43 45.06 -22.96
CA TRP A 903 6.74 45.71 -23.01
C TRP A 903 6.64 47.23 -23.13
N ALA A 904 5.56 47.78 -23.71
CA ALA A 904 5.23 49.20 -23.70
C ALA A 904 3.74 49.43 -24.02
N ASP A 905 3.01 50.09 -23.13
CA ASP A 905 1.56 50.23 -23.25
C ASP A 905 1.09 51.57 -23.85
N TYR A 906 2.00 52.37 -24.44
CA TYR A 906 1.66 53.54 -25.29
C TYR A 906 1.57 53.12 -26.77
N ASP A 907 0.47 53.37 -27.46
CA ASP A 907 0.30 53.03 -28.88
C ASP A 907 0.78 54.14 -29.83
N GLU A 908 1.49 53.73 -30.88
CA GLU A 908 1.87 54.57 -32.04
C GLU A 908 0.91 54.37 -33.23
N ASP A 909 -0.18 53.63 -33.03
CA ASP A 909 -1.18 53.25 -34.04
C ASP A 909 -2.20 54.40 -34.27
N PRO A 910 -2.25 55.02 -35.47
CA PRO A 910 -3.14 56.15 -35.75
C PRO A 910 -4.63 55.83 -35.60
N ASP A 911 -5.05 54.61 -35.93
CA ASP A 911 -6.48 54.22 -35.94
C ASP A 911 -7.01 54.02 -34.51
N LEU A 912 -6.13 53.81 -33.53
CA LEU A 912 -6.48 53.75 -32.12
C LEU A 912 -6.48 55.14 -31.45
N MET A 913 -5.72 56.11 -31.97
CA MET A 913 -5.62 57.46 -31.39
C MET A 913 -6.92 58.27 -31.45
N GLU A 914 -7.87 57.93 -32.34
CA GLU A 914 -9.10 58.73 -32.47
C GLU A 914 -10.04 58.60 -31.26
N VAL A 915 -9.98 57.47 -30.55
CA VAL A 915 -10.75 57.23 -29.31
C VAL A 915 -10.19 58.05 -28.13
N ASP A 916 -8.88 58.32 -28.12
CA ASP A 916 -8.14 58.65 -26.90
C ASP A 916 -7.86 60.15 -26.70
N LYS A 917 -8.32 61.02 -27.62
CA LYS A 917 -8.14 62.49 -27.60
C LYS A 917 -8.70 63.22 -26.34
N LYS A 918 -9.26 62.50 -25.35
CA LYS A 918 -9.75 63.03 -24.07
C LYS A 918 -9.00 62.51 -22.83
N ALA A 919 -8.11 61.52 -22.95
CA ALA A 919 -7.28 61.02 -21.86
C ALA A 919 -5.80 61.27 -22.17
N GLY A 920 -5.12 62.08 -21.33
CA GLY A 920 -3.77 62.54 -21.64
C GLY A 920 -2.74 61.41 -21.77
N ALA A 921 -1.90 61.49 -22.80
CA ALA A 921 -0.87 60.54 -23.24
C ALA A 921 0.18 60.07 -22.20
N MET A 922 0.10 60.52 -20.94
CA MET A 922 0.94 60.07 -19.83
C MET A 922 0.35 58.92 -19.00
N LEU A 923 -0.95 58.61 -19.12
CA LEU A 923 -1.63 57.64 -18.26
C LEU A 923 -1.21 56.17 -18.49
N PHE A 924 -0.73 55.83 -19.69
CA PHE A 924 -0.63 54.44 -20.14
C PHE A 924 0.67 53.71 -19.79
N ALA A 925 1.75 54.40 -19.40
CA ALA A 925 3.00 53.74 -18.95
C ALA A 925 2.92 53.19 -17.51
N SER A 926 1.73 52.81 -17.05
CA SER A 926 1.42 52.58 -15.64
C SER A 926 1.71 51.14 -15.19
N PRO A 927 2.44 50.93 -14.07
CA PRO A 927 2.60 49.64 -13.40
C PRO A 927 1.30 48.88 -13.11
N ARG A 928 0.17 49.60 -13.13
CA ARG A 928 -1.17 49.08 -12.92
C ARG A 928 -1.66 48.15 -14.03
N LEU A 929 -1.25 48.38 -15.27
CA LEU A 929 -1.61 47.51 -16.41
C LEU A 929 -1.01 46.10 -16.27
N CYS A 930 0.12 46.01 -15.57
CA CYS A 930 0.80 44.77 -15.20
C CYS A 930 0.27 44.12 -13.90
N GLU A 931 -0.76 44.68 -13.25
CA GLU A 931 -1.36 44.08 -12.06
C GLU A 931 -2.13 42.80 -12.42
N THR A 932 -2.02 41.79 -11.57
CA THR A 932 -2.59 40.47 -11.84
C THR A 932 -4.11 40.43 -11.91
N THR A 933 -4.83 41.49 -11.48
CA THR A 933 -6.28 41.65 -11.62
C THR A 933 -6.69 42.40 -12.89
N TYR A 934 -5.78 43.14 -13.51
CA TYR A 934 -6.12 44.04 -14.59
C TYR A 934 -6.50 43.26 -15.87
N ARG A 935 -7.61 43.68 -16.47
CA ARG A 935 -8.20 43.11 -17.68
C ARG A 935 -8.49 44.20 -18.69
N PHE A 936 -8.10 43.97 -19.93
CA PHE A 936 -8.36 44.88 -21.03
C PHE A 936 -9.23 44.20 -22.10
N PRO A 937 -10.38 44.78 -22.48
CA PRO A 937 -11.24 44.24 -23.53
C PRO A 937 -10.74 44.66 -24.92
N LEU A 938 -10.37 43.69 -25.77
CA LEU A 938 -10.01 43.88 -27.17
C LEU A 938 -11.00 43.17 -28.11
N LYS A 939 -11.13 43.66 -29.34
CA LYS A 939 -11.92 42.97 -30.38
C LYS A 939 -11.16 41.71 -30.82
N PRO A 940 -11.81 40.56 -31.07
CA PRO A 940 -11.13 39.27 -31.31
C PRO A 940 -10.27 39.24 -32.58
N GLN A 941 -10.48 40.18 -33.51
CA GLN A 941 -9.67 40.38 -34.71
C GLN A 941 -8.53 41.42 -34.55
N SER A 942 -8.38 42.06 -33.39
CA SER A 942 -7.31 43.03 -33.14
C SER A 942 -5.94 42.34 -33.13
N ARG A 943 -4.93 43.01 -33.72
CA ARG A 943 -3.53 42.56 -33.80
C ARG A 943 -2.61 43.70 -33.39
N SER A 944 -1.57 43.44 -32.61
CA SER A 944 -0.59 44.46 -32.19
C SER A 944 0.73 43.80 -31.79
N ALA A 945 1.85 44.51 -31.95
CA ALA A 945 3.21 44.07 -31.57
C ALA A 945 3.40 43.88 -30.05
N LYS A 946 2.33 44.10 -29.28
CA LYS A 946 2.23 43.97 -27.82
C LYS A 946 1.34 42.79 -27.39
N VAL A 947 0.62 42.16 -28.31
CA VAL A 947 -0.39 41.14 -28.00
C VAL A 947 0.06 39.78 -28.53
N GLY A 948 0.21 38.83 -27.60
CA GLY A 948 0.51 37.42 -27.82
C GLY A 948 -0.42 36.53 -26.99
N PHE A 949 0.05 35.36 -26.57
CA PHE A 949 -0.73 34.42 -25.75
C PHE A 949 0.13 33.30 -25.15
N ARG A 950 -0.45 32.59 -24.17
CA ARG A 950 0.01 31.27 -23.69
C ARG A 950 -1.16 30.29 -23.68
N CYS A 951 -0.90 28.98 -23.64
CA CYS A 951 -1.97 27.97 -23.63
C CYS A 951 -2.10 27.26 -22.26
N ALA A 952 -3.25 26.60 -22.06
CA ALA A 952 -3.57 25.78 -20.91
C ALA A 952 -4.03 24.36 -21.32
N LEU A 953 -4.09 23.46 -20.35
CA LEU A 953 -4.53 22.07 -20.55
C LEU A 953 -5.28 21.58 -19.31
N LYS A 954 -6.55 21.18 -19.50
CA LYS A 954 -7.40 20.64 -18.43
C LYS A 954 -6.79 19.36 -17.85
N PHE A 955 -6.93 19.17 -16.53
CA PHE A 955 -6.40 17.99 -15.85
C PHE A 955 -7.22 16.73 -16.19
N GLU A 956 -6.64 15.82 -16.99
CA GLU A 956 -7.17 14.47 -17.19
C GLU A 956 -7.25 13.69 -15.86
N LYS A 957 -8.18 12.73 -15.75
CA LYS A 957 -8.39 11.89 -14.56
C LYS A 957 -7.09 11.30 -13.99
N GLU A 958 -7.04 11.16 -12.66
CA GLU A 958 -5.84 10.80 -11.90
C GLU A 958 -5.34 9.37 -12.20
N ILE A 959 -4.06 9.22 -12.55
CA ILE A 959 -3.46 7.92 -12.93
C ILE A 959 -3.12 7.10 -11.67
N LYS A 960 -4.13 6.46 -11.07
CA LYS A 960 -3.98 5.62 -9.88
C LYS A 960 -3.40 4.26 -10.20
N LEU A 961 -2.40 3.82 -9.43
CA LEU A 961 -2.21 2.39 -9.17
C LEU A 961 -3.31 1.96 -8.19
N GLU A 962 -3.94 0.81 -8.44
CA GLU A 962 -4.69 0.11 -7.40
C GLU A 962 -3.67 -0.51 -6.42
N GLU A 963 -4.05 -0.62 -5.15
CA GLU A 963 -3.11 -0.74 -4.02
C GLU A 963 -2.30 -2.05 -3.95
#